data_AF-A0A7S4ULX2-F1
#
_entry.id   AF-A0A7S4ULX2-F1
#
_cell.length_a   1.000
_cell.length_b   1.000
_cell.length_c   1.000
_cell.angle_alpha   90.00
_cell.angle_beta   90.00
_cell.angle_gamma   90.00
#
_symmetry.space_group_name_H-M   'P 1'
#
loop_
_entity.id
_entity.type
_entity.pdbx_description
1 polymer ?
#
loop_
_entity_poly.entity_id
_entity_poly.type
_entity_poly.pdbx_seq_one_letter_code
_entity_poly.pdbx_strand_id
1 'polypeptide(L)'
;RCLRKLLVQGEAMPPSNGGVSQRVDGVQVASLSQEVQPEDQQEEHGQQQQCCKEALEWKVVHFAPVKVRQDKSFQATVLSVKESGSIVRGKEEEDGWLRLLDEPGFLHLRADFSPFLLRATEAGQDYKSVLVTDILDQLEKELQAVKLESPRPAGRSLAPLDVPAAKAVAAAETSAGSGDQMTVSLTEERADEQGLPDATKEWLRKARAWLRRLDRRATVPPTSRLPRAALSWEPAAAVLFVLTNGHFDPQRDVPDLDMQSRPGLVSVCCATSDRRRSFHPLLYDNFRKQTHEPRELVVVHTGEMPSEFFAEKAQEDSRVVYRFFPTTHEAPGSPRLSDEQVGNPWDAIILEDDPTEITQWGTKDPWKQEIHREGWTKGLKRNVACSVARGQVIAHFDDGCLYAPDYLGRMVAELGRQNAVGGALAPVAVCPAKWYTLDIAETEFRMVDLKKPEPLWESYGADPKEGQENDQFNYGFNYVYTRSAWVQQPFPDVETVGSRDGDFIRGLKGGGGSVKLVDATADMFTACGWHRDATCGSKDVPANVNHSQVINFLMFRGTESKAPRVLQDFVPMVKEIASDLKTRRERHLRDLVEEHGSLLVCGFCSFAVALAKNTQGPARRMLASMQATDAYDMTVSYDKQDMKFDVVEVSKAGGAVAEGQLAAAPAGNAWIGDVATRMAICRNCGFQLGWRFEKGTPGSGQTPSGPVSWALIARHFRERKKPGERMPEETQQSRHKETSHNKGRSTVCPEGHMLRCFCTGQGNGGALPMYYICDVCDKPARGAQHLWGCSICDYDMCEGCRAKRI
;
A
#
# COMPACT_ATOMS: atom_id res chain seq x y z
N ARG A 1 -2.07 -23.39 55.68
CA ARG A 1 -1.79 -24.69 56.38
C ARG A 1 -0.42 -25.20 55.88
N CYS A 2 0.20 -26.16 56.59
CA CYS A 2 1.61 -26.63 56.47
C CYS A 2 2.11 -26.94 55.04
N LEU A 3 3.42 -26.99 54.69
CA LEU A 3 4.74 -26.86 55.39
C LEU A 3 5.65 -25.88 54.60
N ARG A 4 6.79 -25.27 55.01
CA ARG A 4 7.69 -25.20 56.21
C ARG A 4 8.94 -26.13 56.29
N LYS A 5 10.13 -25.54 56.56
CA LYS A 5 11.54 -26.08 56.65
C LYS A 5 12.34 -25.99 55.32
N LEU A 6 13.68 -25.97 55.20
CA LEU A 6 14.94 -25.62 55.98
C LEU A 6 16.13 -25.84 54.98
N LEU A 7 17.34 -25.25 54.93
CA LEU A 7 18.16 -24.12 55.47
C LEU A 7 19.07 -23.67 54.27
N VAL A 8 19.85 -22.57 54.18
CA VAL A 8 20.55 -21.58 55.05
C VAL A 8 21.97 -21.95 55.53
N GLN A 9 22.97 -21.46 54.80
CA GLN A 9 24.27 -20.83 55.19
C GLN A 9 24.90 -20.28 53.87
N GLY A 10 25.70 -19.22 53.78
CA GLY A 10 26.83 -18.75 54.61
C GLY A 10 28.15 -19.19 53.91
N GLU A 11 29.16 -18.36 53.59
CA GLU A 11 29.50 -16.99 54.01
C GLU A 11 30.42 -16.23 52.99
N ALA A 12 30.64 -14.93 53.24
CA ALA A 12 31.87 -14.11 53.03
C ALA A 12 32.58 -13.95 51.65
N MET A 13 32.90 -12.68 51.32
CA MET A 13 34.01 -12.29 50.42
C MET A 13 35.29 -11.97 51.22
N PRO A 14 36.49 -12.19 50.65
CA PRO A 14 37.75 -11.54 51.03
C PRO A 14 38.20 -10.45 50.01
N PRO A 15 38.75 -9.29 50.45
CA PRO A 15 39.32 -8.27 49.55
C PRO A 15 40.85 -8.10 49.64
N SER A 16 41.54 -8.03 48.50
CA SER A 16 42.92 -7.50 48.35
C SER A 16 43.20 -7.20 46.86
N ASN A 17 43.59 -5.99 46.41
CA ASN A 17 44.77 -5.13 46.69
C ASN A 17 46.08 -5.55 46.01
N GLY A 18 46.58 -4.68 45.11
CA GLY A 18 47.91 -4.73 44.47
C GLY A 18 48.02 -5.65 43.24
N GLY A 19 48.80 -5.34 42.20
CA GLY A 19 49.49 -4.08 41.89
C GLY A 19 50.70 -4.24 40.94
N VAL A 20 51.04 -3.17 40.21
CA VAL A 20 52.40 -2.85 39.70
C VAL A 20 52.99 -3.67 38.52
N SER A 21 53.11 -2.98 37.36
CA SER A 21 54.28 -2.99 36.43
C SER A 21 54.46 -4.01 35.28
N GLN A 22 54.36 -3.46 34.06
CA GLN A 22 55.29 -3.58 32.90
C GLN A 22 55.61 -4.92 32.17
N ARG A 23 55.36 -4.85 30.84
CA ARG A 23 56.27 -5.13 29.70
C ARG A 23 56.57 -6.56 29.21
N VAL A 24 56.19 -6.75 27.93
CA VAL A 24 57.05 -7.16 26.77
C VAL A 24 57.30 -8.67 26.54
N ASP A 25 56.81 -9.08 25.35
CA ASP A 25 57.26 -10.10 24.38
C ASP A 25 57.60 -11.54 24.77
N GLY A 26 57.16 -12.45 23.89
CA GLY A 26 57.87 -13.71 23.62
C GLY A 26 57.18 -14.99 24.06
N VAL A 27 56.39 -15.60 23.16
CA VAL A 27 56.01 -17.03 23.25
C VAL A 27 56.28 -17.69 21.90
N GLN A 28 57.12 -18.73 21.91
CA GLN A 28 57.44 -19.54 20.72
C GLN A 28 56.34 -20.58 20.47
N VAL A 29 56.11 -20.93 19.20
CA VAL A 29 55.30 -22.09 18.85
C VAL A 29 56.11 -23.36 19.10
N ALA A 30 55.62 -24.23 19.98
CA ALA A 30 56.16 -25.57 20.21
C ALA A 30 55.16 -26.61 19.66
N SER A 31 55.58 -27.42 18.70
CA SER A 31 54.76 -28.47 18.11
C SER A 31 54.78 -29.75 18.96
N LEU A 32 53.61 -30.23 19.36
CA LEU A 32 53.41 -31.59 19.89
C LEU A 32 52.45 -32.34 18.99
N SER A 33 53.01 -33.11 18.06
CA SER A 33 52.28 -34.11 17.27
C SER A 33 52.13 -35.40 18.08
N GLN A 34 50.90 -35.82 18.34
CA GLN A 34 50.60 -37.20 18.74
C GLN A 34 49.96 -37.92 17.55
N GLU A 35 50.49 -39.10 17.23
CA GLU A 35 49.90 -39.98 16.22
C GLU A 35 48.66 -40.68 16.80
N VAL A 36 47.56 -40.69 16.04
CA VAL A 36 46.36 -41.47 16.35
C VAL A 36 46.22 -42.54 15.27
N GLN A 37 45.99 -43.79 15.66
CA GLN A 37 45.92 -44.91 14.72
C GLN A 37 44.55 -45.01 14.04
N PRO A 38 44.47 -45.39 12.74
CA PRO A 38 43.21 -45.44 12.00
C PRO A 38 42.64 -46.88 11.93
N GLU A 39 41.63 -47.19 12.74
CA GLU A 39 40.83 -48.43 12.59
C GLU A 39 39.33 -48.17 12.29
N ASP A 40 38.76 -47.02 12.69
CA ASP A 40 37.31 -46.74 12.53
C ASP A 40 36.84 -46.39 11.10
N GLN A 41 37.76 -46.08 10.16
CA GLN A 41 37.39 -45.49 8.85
C GLN A 41 36.63 -46.42 7.88
N GLN A 42 36.44 -47.70 8.21
CA GLN A 42 35.75 -48.66 7.32
C GLN A 42 34.22 -48.72 7.53
N GLU A 43 33.67 -48.31 8.67
CA GLU A 43 32.20 -48.23 8.84
C GLU A 43 31.60 -46.97 8.19
N GLU A 44 32.29 -45.82 8.26
CA GLU A 44 31.80 -44.56 7.66
C GLU A 44 31.57 -44.68 6.15
N HIS A 45 32.48 -45.32 5.41
CA HIS A 45 32.34 -45.48 3.96
C HIS A 45 31.11 -46.32 3.56
N GLY A 46 30.71 -47.29 4.40
CA GLY A 46 29.48 -48.07 4.20
C GLY A 46 28.22 -47.22 4.41
N GLN A 47 28.19 -46.43 5.48
CA GLN A 47 27.06 -45.53 5.77
C GLN A 47 26.94 -44.40 4.73
N GLN A 48 28.07 -43.85 4.28
CA GLN A 48 28.09 -42.74 3.32
C GLN A 48 27.61 -43.16 1.93
N GLN A 49 27.95 -44.37 1.45
CA GLN A 49 27.37 -44.90 0.19
C GLN A 49 25.87 -45.22 0.29
N GLN A 50 25.37 -45.60 1.48
CA GLN A 50 23.93 -45.82 1.67
C GLN A 50 23.15 -44.48 1.67
N CYS A 51 23.72 -43.43 2.26
CA CYS A 51 23.09 -42.10 2.37
C CYS A 51 22.82 -41.43 1.00
N CYS A 52 23.67 -41.67 -0.01
CA CYS A 52 23.55 -41.07 -1.35
C CYS A 52 22.29 -41.47 -2.14
N LYS A 53 21.49 -42.44 -1.68
CA LYS A 53 20.28 -42.91 -2.39
C LYS A 53 19.04 -42.04 -2.16
N GLU A 54 19.10 -41.07 -1.25
CA GLU A 54 17.99 -40.17 -0.89
C GLU A 54 18.30 -38.70 -1.22
N ALA A 55 19.35 -38.45 -2.01
CA ALA A 55 19.72 -37.11 -2.46
C ALA A 55 18.69 -36.59 -3.48
N LEU A 56 17.96 -35.53 -3.11
CA LEU A 56 16.98 -34.87 -3.97
C LEU A 56 17.55 -33.55 -4.50
N GLU A 57 17.25 -33.25 -5.76
CA GLU A 57 17.45 -31.91 -6.33
C GLU A 57 16.28 -31.01 -5.96
N TRP A 58 16.58 -29.78 -5.55
CA TRP A 58 15.62 -28.75 -5.19
C TRP A 58 15.93 -27.47 -5.94
N LYS A 59 14.90 -26.81 -6.47
CA LYS A 59 14.99 -25.50 -7.11
C LYS A 59 14.57 -24.42 -6.13
N VAL A 60 15.38 -23.37 -5.99
CA VAL A 60 15.00 -22.14 -5.30
C VAL A 60 13.90 -21.47 -6.10
N VAL A 61 12.72 -21.34 -5.51
CA VAL A 61 11.56 -20.68 -6.14
C VAL A 61 11.17 -19.38 -5.46
N HIS A 62 11.80 -19.05 -4.33
CA HIS A 62 11.69 -17.72 -3.74
C HIS A 62 12.22 -16.65 -4.70
N PHE A 63 11.62 -15.45 -4.70
CA PHE A 63 12.10 -14.33 -5.52
C PHE A 63 13.37 -13.71 -4.93
N ALA A 64 13.42 -13.52 -3.61
CA ALA A 64 14.57 -12.97 -2.91
C ALA A 64 15.63 -14.07 -2.63
N PRO A 65 16.94 -13.77 -2.67
CA PRO A 65 17.99 -14.79 -2.52
C PRO A 65 17.97 -15.47 -1.15
N VAL A 66 17.99 -16.82 -1.14
CA VAL A 66 17.80 -17.61 0.08
C VAL A 66 19.15 -17.88 0.76
N LYS A 67 19.25 -17.50 2.03
CA LYS A 67 20.47 -17.57 2.85
C LYS A 67 20.73 -19.01 3.33
N VAL A 68 21.84 -19.62 2.91
CA VAL A 68 22.35 -20.90 3.44
C VAL A 68 22.98 -20.65 4.80
N ARG A 69 22.66 -21.48 5.79
CA ARG A 69 23.03 -21.24 7.19
C ARG A 69 23.84 -22.38 7.79
N GLN A 70 24.67 -22.05 8.76
CA GLN A 70 25.54 -23.01 9.45
C GLN A 70 24.76 -24.09 10.20
N ASP A 71 23.64 -23.70 10.82
CA ASP A 71 22.75 -24.57 11.59
C ASP A 71 21.29 -24.34 11.19
N LYS A 72 20.41 -25.22 11.65
CA LYS A 72 18.94 -25.17 11.46
C LYS A 72 18.26 -24.06 12.28
N SER A 73 18.71 -22.82 12.12
CA SER A 73 18.15 -21.66 12.81
C SER A 73 18.24 -20.39 11.96
N PHE A 74 17.17 -19.60 11.93
CA PHE A 74 17.17 -18.27 11.29
C PHE A 74 18.13 -17.26 11.94
N GLN A 75 18.70 -17.58 13.11
CA GLN A 75 19.74 -16.79 13.79
C GLN A 75 21.17 -17.33 13.54
N ALA A 76 21.33 -18.49 12.90
CA ALA A 76 22.64 -19.07 12.61
C ALA A 76 23.38 -18.33 11.49
N THR A 77 24.72 -18.37 11.55
CA THR A 77 25.65 -17.75 10.59
C THR A 77 25.26 -18.05 9.15
N VAL A 78 25.21 -17.03 8.29
CA VAL A 78 25.01 -17.22 6.85
C VAL A 78 26.35 -17.64 6.23
N LEU A 79 26.38 -18.81 5.61
CA LEU A 79 27.57 -19.38 4.95
C LEU A 79 27.62 -19.04 3.46
N SER A 80 26.47 -19.07 2.79
CA SER A 80 26.33 -18.73 1.37
C SER A 80 24.91 -18.21 1.09
N VAL A 81 24.62 -17.85 -0.16
CA VAL A 81 23.29 -17.42 -0.62
C VAL A 81 22.99 -18.10 -1.95
N LYS A 82 21.73 -18.44 -2.19
CA LYS A 82 21.25 -19.03 -3.46
C LYS A 82 20.23 -18.10 -4.13
N GLU A 83 20.53 -17.73 -5.37
CA GLU A 83 19.68 -16.90 -6.22
C GLU A 83 18.41 -17.64 -6.65
N SER A 84 17.37 -16.89 -7.01
CA SER A 84 16.13 -17.47 -7.55
C SER A 84 16.41 -18.32 -8.80
N GLY A 85 15.79 -19.49 -8.89
CA GLY A 85 16.02 -20.46 -9.96
C GLY A 85 17.24 -21.37 -9.78
N SER A 86 18.11 -21.14 -8.79
CA SER A 86 19.24 -22.03 -8.48
C SER A 86 18.77 -23.44 -8.17
N ILE A 87 19.49 -24.46 -8.64
CA ILE A 87 19.28 -25.86 -8.23
C ILE A 87 20.34 -26.23 -7.19
N VAL A 88 19.93 -26.90 -6.11
CA VAL A 88 20.77 -27.40 -5.03
C VAL A 88 20.43 -28.86 -4.74
N ARG A 89 21.41 -29.67 -4.32
CA ARG A 89 21.16 -31.04 -3.84
C ARG A 89 21.20 -31.07 -2.32
N GLY A 90 20.20 -31.74 -1.74
CA GLY A 90 20.07 -31.81 -0.30
C GLY A 90 19.23 -32.99 0.17
N LYS A 91 19.35 -33.30 1.45
CA LYS A 91 18.44 -34.20 2.17
C LYS A 91 17.49 -33.36 3.03
N GLU A 92 16.20 -33.64 2.89
CA GLU A 92 15.15 -33.05 3.71
C GLU A 92 15.20 -33.63 5.12
N GLU A 93 15.02 -32.76 6.11
CA GLU A 93 15.08 -33.07 7.53
C GLU A 93 13.71 -32.81 8.17
N GLU A 94 13.37 -33.56 9.23
CA GLU A 94 12.02 -33.60 9.84
C GLU A 94 11.48 -32.25 10.32
N ASP A 95 12.35 -31.27 10.54
CA ASP A 95 12.06 -29.92 11.02
C ASP A 95 11.93 -28.86 9.90
N GLY A 96 11.71 -29.28 8.65
CA GLY A 96 11.44 -28.38 7.52
C GLY A 96 12.67 -27.69 6.94
N TRP A 97 13.87 -28.22 7.24
CA TRP A 97 15.13 -27.77 6.67
C TRP A 97 15.65 -28.76 5.62
N LEU A 98 16.31 -28.22 4.60
CA LEU A 98 17.12 -28.95 3.64
C LEU A 98 18.59 -28.87 4.05
N ARG A 99 19.18 -29.99 4.47
CA ARG A 99 20.64 -30.11 4.64
C ARG A 99 21.28 -30.26 3.27
N LEU A 100 22.19 -29.35 2.91
CA LEU A 100 22.88 -29.39 1.63
C LEU A 100 23.93 -30.51 1.59
N LEU A 101 24.10 -31.09 0.40
CA LEU A 101 25.04 -32.20 0.14
C LEU A 101 26.29 -31.73 -0.63
N ASP A 102 26.17 -30.65 -1.42
CA ASP A 102 27.25 -30.12 -2.26
C ASP A 102 28.09 -29.02 -1.58
N GLU A 103 27.59 -28.45 -0.49
CA GLU A 103 28.27 -27.45 0.34
C GLU A 103 27.76 -27.52 1.79
N PRO A 104 28.53 -27.08 2.79
CA PRO A 104 28.08 -27.13 4.19
C PRO A 104 26.96 -26.13 4.45
N GLY A 105 25.88 -26.60 5.07
CA GLY A 105 24.83 -25.78 5.65
C GLY A 105 23.41 -26.28 5.38
N PHE A 106 22.45 -25.45 5.79
CA PHE A 106 21.02 -25.73 5.74
C PHE A 106 20.25 -24.56 5.07
N LEU A 107 19.21 -24.89 4.32
CA LEU A 107 18.20 -23.95 3.81
C LEU A 107 16.84 -24.29 4.42
N HIS A 108 16.04 -23.31 4.82
CA HIS A 108 14.65 -23.58 5.25
C HIS A 108 13.79 -23.85 4.01
N LEU A 109 12.85 -24.81 4.06
CA LEU A 109 12.05 -25.19 2.89
C LEU A 109 10.89 -24.23 2.58
N ARG A 110 10.26 -23.66 3.60
CA ARG A 110 9.13 -22.71 3.50
C ARG A 110 9.22 -21.62 4.59
N ALA A 111 8.79 -20.40 4.34
CA ALA A 111 8.56 -19.41 5.39
C ALA A 111 7.07 -19.02 5.43
N ASP A 112 6.44 -19.28 6.58
CA ASP A 112 5.01 -19.15 6.91
C ASP A 112 4.03 -19.74 5.89
N PHE A 113 3.94 -19.14 4.69
CA PHE A 113 3.01 -19.51 3.62
C PHE A 113 3.66 -19.65 2.23
N SER A 114 4.96 -19.36 2.08
CA SER A 114 5.67 -19.39 0.79
C SER A 114 6.81 -20.42 0.78
N PRO A 115 6.91 -21.31 -0.24
CA PRO A 115 8.05 -22.20 -0.39
C PRO A 115 9.30 -21.42 -0.81
N PHE A 116 10.40 -21.65 -0.12
CA PHE A 116 11.73 -21.22 -0.58
C PHE A 116 12.29 -22.17 -1.63
N LEU A 117 11.99 -23.46 -1.48
CA LEU A 117 12.48 -24.56 -2.29
C LEU A 117 11.31 -25.47 -2.70
N LEU A 118 11.33 -25.96 -3.93
CA LEU A 118 10.50 -27.09 -4.42
C LEU A 118 11.43 -28.15 -4.99
N ARG A 119 11.03 -29.43 -4.99
CA ARG A 119 11.87 -30.48 -5.62
C ARG A 119 11.92 -30.23 -7.12
N ALA A 120 13.05 -30.54 -7.75
CA ALA A 120 13.25 -30.26 -9.19
C ALA A 120 12.22 -30.99 -10.08
N THR A 121 11.71 -32.14 -9.62
CA THR A 121 10.61 -32.90 -10.23
C THR A 121 9.26 -32.18 -10.14
N GLU A 122 8.99 -31.48 -9.04
CA GLU A 122 7.77 -30.69 -8.83
C GLU A 122 7.85 -29.38 -9.61
N ALA A 123 9.02 -28.72 -9.60
CA ALA A 123 9.30 -27.47 -10.31
C ALA A 123 9.36 -27.61 -11.85
N GLY A 124 9.23 -28.83 -12.38
CA GLY A 124 9.08 -29.12 -13.80
C GLY A 124 7.63 -29.36 -14.26
N GLN A 125 6.66 -29.47 -13.33
CA GLN A 125 5.23 -29.58 -13.63
C GLN A 125 4.53 -28.23 -13.36
N ASP A 126 3.32 -28.00 -13.91
CA ASP A 126 2.60 -26.74 -13.63
C ASP A 126 2.27 -26.67 -12.13
N TYR A 127 2.89 -25.70 -11.45
CA TYR A 127 2.83 -25.37 -10.03
C TYR A 127 1.43 -25.45 -9.41
N LYS A 128 0.40 -25.20 -10.23
CA LYS A 128 -1.02 -25.23 -9.85
C LYS A 128 -1.58 -26.63 -9.57
N SER A 129 -0.92 -27.70 -10.01
CA SER A 129 -1.44 -29.07 -9.95
C SER A 129 -1.12 -29.78 -8.62
N VAL A 130 0.17 -29.96 -8.33
CA VAL A 130 0.68 -30.67 -7.13
C VAL A 130 0.07 -30.12 -5.84
N LEU A 131 0.04 -28.79 -5.71
CA LEU A 131 -0.47 -28.06 -4.55
C LEU A 131 -1.96 -28.34 -4.26
N VAL A 132 -2.75 -28.67 -5.29
CA VAL A 132 -4.17 -29.02 -5.14
C VAL A 132 -4.32 -30.49 -4.74
N THR A 133 -3.56 -31.40 -5.34
CA THR A 133 -3.60 -32.83 -4.96
C THR A 133 -3.16 -33.04 -3.52
N ASP A 134 -2.04 -32.48 -3.06
CA ASP A 134 -1.54 -32.72 -1.70
C ASP A 134 -2.50 -32.18 -0.62
N ILE A 135 -3.10 -31.01 -0.87
CA ILE A 135 -4.10 -30.42 0.02
C ILE A 135 -5.39 -31.25 0.05
N LEU A 136 -5.85 -31.78 -1.09
CA LEU A 136 -7.02 -32.67 -1.14
C LEU A 136 -6.73 -34.01 -0.45
N ASP A 137 -5.55 -34.58 -0.65
CA ASP A 137 -5.13 -35.85 -0.04
C ASP A 137 -5.01 -35.75 1.48
N GLN A 138 -4.57 -34.59 2.00
CA GLN A 138 -4.52 -34.33 3.44
C GLN A 138 -5.91 -33.99 4.01
N LEU A 139 -6.70 -33.14 3.34
CA LEU A 139 -8.09 -32.87 3.73
C LEU A 139 -8.95 -34.13 3.74
N GLU A 140 -8.75 -35.07 2.81
CA GLU A 140 -9.48 -36.34 2.83
C GLU A 140 -9.02 -37.23 4.00
N LYS A 141 -7.73 -37.31 4.32
CA LYS A 141 -7.24 -38.02 5.52
C LYS A 141 -7.86 -37.45 6.80
N GLU A 142 -7.93 -36.13 6.93
CA GLU A 142 -8.55 -35.44 8.08
C GLU A 142 -10.08 -35.63 8.11
N LEU A 143 -10.77 -35.55 6.96
CA LEU A 143 -12.20 -35.88 6.84
C LEU A 143 -12.53 -37.35 7.12
N GLN A 144 -11.63 -38.29 6.82
CA GLN A 144 -11.80 -39.70 7.15
C GLN A 144 -11.57 -39.95 8.64
N ALA A 145 -10.61 -39.26 9.28
CA ALA A 145 -10.44 -39.31 10.73
C ALA A 145 -11.68 -38.77 11.48
N VAL A 146 -12.20 -37.59 11.10
CA VAL A 146 -13.38 -36.98 11.75
C VAL A 146 -14.65 -37.83 11.56
N LYS A 147 -14.77 -38.62 10.48
CA LYS A 147 -15.93 -39.51 10.24
C LYS A 147 -16.05 -40.69 11.22
N LEU A 148 -15.03 -40.98 12.04
CA LEU A 148 -15.05 -42.08 13.02
C LEU A 148 -15.69 -41.70 14.36
N GLU A 149 -15.78 -40.42 14.72
CA GLU A 149 -16.13 -39.97 16.09
C GLU A 149 -17.47 -39.22 16.21
N SER A 150 -18.49 -39.54 15.41
CA SER A 150 -19.82 -38.90 15.56
C SER A 150 -21.03 -39.79 15.21
N PRO A 151 -21.99 -40.00 16.14
CA PRO A 151 -23.22 -40.73 15.87
C PRO A 151 -24.19 -39.89 15.03
N ARG A 152 -24.61 -40.41 13.88
CA ARG A 152 -25.56 -39.71 12.99
C ARG A 152 -26.99 -39.72 13.55
N PRO A 153 -27.70 -38.58 13.62
CA PRO A 153 -29.14 -38.58 13.79
C PRO A 153 -29.84 -39.07 12.51
N ALA A 154 -30.95 -39.80 12.65
CA ALA A 154 -31.71 -40.32 11.51
C ALA A 154 -32.70 -39.28 10.96
N GLY A 155 -32.61 -38.94 9.67
CA GLY A 155 -33.50 -37.95 9.05
C GLY A 155 -33.50 -37.95 7.52
N ARG A 156 -34.51 -38.61 6.93
CA ARG A 156 -34.98 -38.51 5.53
C ARG A 156 -33.95 -38.50 4.39
N SER A 157 -33.89 -39.61 3.67
CA SER A 157 -33.41 -39.66 2.28
C SER A 157 -34.31 -38.83 1.34
N LEU A 158 -33.69 -38.13 0.40
CA LEU A 158 -34.31 -37.66 -0.84
C LEU A 158 -33.76 -38.50 -2.00
N ALA A 159 -34.59 -38.78 -3.00
CA ALA A 159 -34.18 -39.58 -4.16
C ALA A 159 -33.20 -38.82 -5.08
N PRO A 160 -32.32 -39.52 -5.82
CA PRO A 160 -31.43 -38.88 -6.79
C PRO A 160 -32.22 -38.22 -7.93
N LEU A 161 -31.72 -37.08 -8.41
CA LEU A 161 -32.06 -36.53 -9.72
C LEU A 161 -30.98 -36.95 -10.72
N ASP A 162 -31.38 -37.69 -11.76
CA ASP A 162 -30.48 -38.06 -12.85
C ASP A 162 -30.08 -36.82 -13.65
N VAL A 163 -28.80 -36.46 -13.59
CA VAL A 163 -28.19 -35.43 -14.43
C VAL A 163 -27.30 -36.13 -15.47
N PRO A 164 -27.50 -35.89 -16.78
CA PRO A 164 -26.66 -36.51 -17.81
C PRO A 164 -25.19 -36.12 -17.65
N ALA A 165 -24.30 -37.11 -17.62
CA ALA A 165 -22.87 -36.87 -17.47
C ALA A 165 -22.30 -36.04 -18.64
N ALA A 166 -21.88 -34.81 -18.35
CA ALA A 166 -21.14 -34.00 -19.30
C ALA A 166 -19.79 -34.66 -19.58
N LYS A 167 -19.46 -34.86 -20.87
CA LYS A 167 -18.14 -35.37 -21.26
C LYS A 167 -17.07 -34.34 -20.90
N ALA A 168 -16.14 -34.73 -20.04
CA ALA A 168 -14.90 -33.98 -19.86
C ALA A 168 -14.15 -33.89 -21.19
N VAL A 169 -13.93 -32.68 -21.68
CA VAL A 169 -13.04 -32.42 -22.81
C VAL A 169 -11.63 -32.41 -22.23
N ALA A 170 -10.80 -33.40 -22.58
CA ALA A 170 -9.41 -33.42 -22.18
C ALA A 170 -8.67 -32.23 -22.80
N ALA A 171 -7.96 -31.45 -21.99
CA ALA A 171 -7.06 -30.43 -22.47
C ALA A 171 -5.88 -31.10 -23.19
N ALA A 172 -5.86 -31.02 -24.52
CA ALA A 172 -4.79 -31.59 -25.32
C ALA A 172 -3.59 -30.63 -25.36
N GLU A 173 -2.41 -31.11 -24.96
CA GLU A 173 -1.15 -30.41 -25.14
C GLU A 173 -0.75 -30.41 -26.63
N THR A 174 -1.36 -29.51 -27.41
CA THR A 174 -1.00 -29.32 -28.82
C THR A 174 0.32 -28.56 -28.93
N SER A 175 1.33 -29.19 -29.51
CA SER A 175 2.62 -28.57 -29.81
C SER A 175 2.45 -27.31 -30.68
N ALA A 176 2.97 -26.18 -30.20
CA ALA A 176 2.70 -24.87 -30.77
C ALA A 176 3.36 -24.65 -32.14
N GLY A 177 2.61 -24.87 -33.21
CA GLY A 177 2.98 -24.42 -34.56
C GLY A 177 2.92 -22.90 -34.65
N SER A 178 4.01 -22.25 -35.05
CA SER A 178 4.19 -20.78 -35.01
C SER A 178 3.38 -19.96 -36.04
N GLY A 179 2.35 -20.54 -36.67
CA GLY A 179 1.60 -19.95 -37.78
C GLY A 179 0.37 -19.10 -37.41
N ASP A 180 -0.13 -19.21 -36.17
CA ASP A 180 -1.40 -18.58 -35.74
C ASP A 180 -1.25 -17.18 -35.10
N GLN A 181 -0.07 -16.57 -35.19
CA GLN A 181 0.11 -15.15 -34.81
C GLN A 181 0.07 -14.24 -36.04
N MET A 182 -0.58 -13.08 -35.89
CA MET A 182 -0.45 -11.94 -36.79
C MET A 182 0.34 -10.82 -36.11
N THR A 183 1.12 -10.06 -36.89
CA THR A 183 1.80 -8.85 -36.41
C THR A 183 1.09 -7.63 -36.98
N VAL A 184 0.63 -6.72 -36.11
CA VAL A 184 -0.13 -5.52 -36.49
C VAL A 184 0.41 -4.29 -35.74
N SER A 185 0.15 -3.08 -36.25
CA SER A 185 0.36 -1.85 -35.47
C SER A 185 -0.95 -1.39 -34.83
N LEU A 186 -0.95 -1.14 -33.52
CA LEU A 186 -2.09 -0.50 -32.85
C LEU A 186 -1.92 1.03 -32.72
N THR A 187 -0.76 1.57 -33.08
CA THR A 187 -0.43 3.00 -33.01
C THR A 187 -0.65 3.71 -34.36
N GLU A 188 -0.21 3.10 -35.46
CA GLU A 188 -0.10 3.72 -36.78
C GLU A 188 -0.78 2.89 -37.88
N GLU A 189 -1.07 3.50 -39.03
CA GLU A 189 -1.51 2.81 -40.24
C GLU A 189 -0.29 2.52 -41.13
N ARG A 190 -0.15 1.28 -41.62
CA ARG A 190 1.06 0.84 -42.33
C ARG A 190 0.76 0.39 -43.77
N ALA A 191 1.72 0.56 -44.67
CA ALA A 191 1.52 0.31 -46.10
C ALA A 191 1.23 -1.17 -46.45
N ASP A 192 1.74 -2.11 -45.65
CA ASP A 192 1.47 -3.54 -45.75
C ASP A 192 0.01 -3.92 -45.38
N GLU A 193 -0.73 -3.02 -44.74
CA GLU A 193 -2.13 -3.24 -44.36
C GLU A 193 -3.12 -3.06 -45.51
N GLN A 194 -2.68 -2.51 -46.65
CA GLN A 194 -3.52 -2.33 -47.84
C GLN A 194 -4.09 -3.68 -48.35
N GLY A 195 -3.32 -4.76 -48.21
CA GLY A 195 -3.71 -6.11 -48.59
C GLY A 195 -4.61 -6.86 -47.57
N LEU A 196 -4.92 -6.28 -46.41
CA LEU A 196 -5.80 -6.92 -45.42
C LEU A 196 -7.28 -6.84 -45.84
N PRO A 197 -8.15 -7.78 -45.42
CA PRO A 197 -9.59 -7.67 -45.63
C PRO A 197 -10.15 -6.39 -45.01
N ASP A 198 -11.15 -5.76 -45.63
CA ASP A 198 -11.66 -4.46 -45.15
C ASP A 198 -12.32 -4.55 -43.77
N ALA A 199 -12.87 -5.72 -43.40
CA ALA A 199 -13.31 -6.01 -42.03
C ALA A 199 -12.15 -5.95 -41.02
N THR A 200 -10.97 -6.46 -41.38
CA THR A 200 -9.73 -6.37 -40.57
C THR A 200 -9.23 -4.94 -40.49
N LYS A 201 -9.26 -4.18 -41.60
CA LYS A 201 -8.91 -2.75 -41.62
C LYS A 201 -9.82 -1.94 -40.69
N GLU A 202 -11.14 -2.16 -40.75
CA GLU A 202 -12.13 -1.51 -39.89
C GLU A 202 -11.98 -1.90 -38.41
N TRP A 203 -11.66 -3.17 -38.13
CA TRP A 203 -11.34 -3.64 -36.78
C TRP A 203 -10.08 -2.96 -36.21
N LEU A 204 -8.99 -2.89 -37.00
CA LEU A 204 -7.76 -2.17 -36.63
C LEU A 204 -8.02 -0.66 -36.41
N ARG A 205 -8.83 -0.03 -37.28
CA ARG A 205 -9.23 1.37 -37.13
C ARG A 205 -9.98 1.62 -35.80
N LYS A 206 -10.85 0.69 -35.38
CA LYS A 206 -11.52 0.73 -34.08
C LYS A 206 -10.55 0.52 -32.91
N ALA A 207 -9.63 -0.45 -33.00
CA ALA A 207 -8.63 -0.69 -31.97
C ALA A 207 -7.73 0.55 -31.75
N ARG A 208 -7.21 1.12 -32.84
CA ARG A 208 -6.45 2.39 -32.86
C ARG A 208 -7.24 3.55 -32.27
N ALA A 209 -8.52 3.68 -32.61
CA ALA A 209 -9.39 4.73 -32.06
C ALA A 209 -9.69 4.54 -30.58
N TRP A 210 -9.79 3.29 -30.08
CA TRP A 210 -9.98 3.00 -28.67
C TRP A 210 -8.70 3.28 -27.86
N LEU A 211 -7.54 2.80 -28.31
CA LEU A 211 -6.23 3.09 -27.70
C LEU A 211 -5.96 4.60 -27.59
N ARG A 212 -6.24 5.39 -28.64
CA ARG A 212 -6.04 6.85 -28.61
C ARG A 212 -6.90 7.62 -27.59
N ARG A 213 -7.90 6.97 -26.96
CA ARG A 213 -8.73 7.53 -25.89
C ARG A 213 -8.36 7.04 -24.49
N LEU A 214 -7.40 6.12 -24.40
CA LEU A 214 -6.89 5.54 -23.16
C LEU A 214 -5.91 6.53 -22.51
N ASP A 215 -4.63 6.53 -22.92
CA ASP A 215 -3.78 7.72 -22.81
C ASP A 215 -2.88 7.79 -24.05
N ARG A 216 -2.48 9.01 -24.45
CA ARG A 216 -1.44 9.24 -25.47
C ARG A 216 -0.05 8.80 -24.99
N ARG A 217 0.11 8.55 -23.68
CA ARG A 217 1.35 8.11 -23.02
C ARG A 217 1.48 6.60 -22.85
N ALA A 218 0.41 5.83 -23.04
CA ALA A 218 0.46 4.38 -22.93
C ALA A 218 1.44 3.81 -23.97
N THR A 219 2.57 3.25 -23.51
CA THR A 219 3.69 2.84 -24.36
C THR A 219 3.42 1.50 -25.04
N VAL A 220 2.50 1.49 -26.01
CA VAL A 220 2.23 0.33 -26.87
C VAL A 220 3.38 0.15 -27.88
N PRO A 221 3.95 -1.06 -28.02
CA PRO A 221 4.96 -1.35 -29.03
C PRO A 221 4.46 -1.02 -30.46
N PRO A 222 5.28 -0.36 -31.31
CA PRO A 222 4.87 0.07 -32.66
C PRO A 222 4.33 -1.05 -33.54
N THR A 223 4.80 -2.28 -33.32
CA THR A 223 4.18 -3.52 -33.80
C THR A 223 3.96 -4.46 -32.63
N SER A 224 2.83 -5.14 -32.62
CA SER A 224 2.41 -6.08 -31.58
C SER A 224 1.98 -7.39 -32.20
N ARG A 225 2.23 -8.51 -31.51
CA ARG A 225 1.76 -9.85 -31.94
C ARG A 225 0.43 -10.15 -31.27
N LEU A 226 -0.54 -10.58 -32.07
CA LEU A 226 -1.86 -11.05 -31.63
C LEU A 226 -2.10 -12.45 -32.20
N PRO A 227 -2.84 -13.34 -31.52
CA PRO A 227 -3.38 -14.54 -32.16
C PRO A 227 -4.33 -14.14 -33.29
N ARG A 228 -4.44 -14.93 -34.36
CA ARG A 228 -5.36 -14.63 -35.49
C ARG A 228 -6.81 -14.54 -35.02
N ALA A 229 -7.17 -15.34 -34.02
CA ALA A 229 -8.47 -15.30 -33.37
C ALA A 229 -8.80 -13.94 -32.70
N ALA A 230 -7.82 -13.05 -32.47
CA ALA A 230 -8.10 -11.70 -31.99
C ALA A 230 -8.99 -10.87 -32.94
N LEU A 231 -9.08 -11.25 -34.22
CA LEU A 231 -9.99 -10.63 -35.19
C LEU A 231 -11.47 -10.88 -34.91
N SER A 232 -11.84 -11.84 -34.05
CA SER A 232 -13.22 -11.99 -33.55
C SER A 232 -13.50 -11.27 -32.23
N TRP A 233 -12.46 -10.82 -31.51
CA TRP A 233 -12.61 -10.12 -30.23
C TRP A 233 -13.16 -8.70 -30.41
N GLU A 234 -13.78 -8.15 -29.35
CA GLU A 234 -14.00 -6.71 -29.26
C GLU A 234 -12.64 -5.98 -29.44
N PRO A 235 -12.54 -4.91 -30.27
CA PRO A 235 -11.27 -4.20 -30.49
C PRO A 235 -10.63 -3.65 -29.21
N ALA A 236 -11.43 -3.36 -28.17
CA ALA A 236 -10.95 -3.00 -26.83
C ALA A 236 -10.18 -4.15 -26.16
N ALA A 237 -10.70 -5.37 -26.23
CA ALA A 237 -10.13 -6.55 -25.59
C ALA A 237 -8.75 -6.92 -26.20
N ALA A 238 -8.56 -6.73 -27.50
CA ALA A 238 -7.25 -6.91 -28.14
C ALA A 238 -6.23 -5.79 -27.82
N VAL A 239 -6.69 -4.55 -27.60
CA VAL A 239 -5.83 -3.48 -27.09
C VAL A 239 -5.39 -3.80 -25.66
N LEU A 240 -6.30 -4.30 -24.81
CA LEU A 240 -6.00 -4.75 -23.45
C LEU A 240 -5.04 -5.96 -23.41
N PHE A 241 -5.19 -6.93 -24.32
CA PHE A 241 -4.22 -8.02 -24.47
C PHE A 241 -2.79 -7.47 -24.71
N VAL A 242 -2.64 -6.48 -25.59
CA VAL A 242 -1.32 -5.88 -25.87
C VAL A 242 -0.77 -5.07 -24.68
N LEU A 243 -1.60 -4.20 -24.06
CA LEU A 243 -1.18 -3.37 -22.92
C LEU A 243 -0.77 -4.20 -21.70
N THR A 244 -1.42 -5.36 -21.51
CA THR A 244 -1.11 -6.30 -20.43
C THR A 244 -0.01 -7.30 -20.81
N ASN A 245 0.63 -7.17 -21.98
CA ASN A 245 1.63 -8.11 -22.51
C ASN A 245 1.13 -9.58 -22.57
N GLY A 246 -0.16 -9.79 -22.82
CA GLY A 246 -0.80 -11.10 -22.83
C GLY A 246 -1.15 -11.66 -21.43
N HIS A 247 -0.91 -10.92 -20.35
CA HIS A 247 -1.37 -11.33 -19.01
C HIS A 247 -2.90 -11.37 -18.94
N PHE A 248 -3.63 -10.49 -19.65
CA PHE A 248 -5.06 -10.64 -19.93
C PHE A 248 -5.26 -11.29 -21.30
N ASP A 249 -5.92 -12.44 -21.33
CA ASP A 249 -6.34 -13.12 -22.56
C ASP A 249 -7.87 -13.19 -22.62
N PRO A 250 -8.52 -12.50 -23.57
CA PRO A 250 -9.97 -12.52 -23.71
C PRO A 250 -10.58 -13.92 -23.85
N GLN A 251 -9.90 -14.90 -24.44
CA GLN A 251 -10.43 -16.27 -24.57
C GLN A 251 -10.42 -17.05 -23.25
N ARG A 252 -9.47 -16.74 -22.37
CA ARG A 252 -9.29 -17.40 -21.07
C ARG A 252 -10.09 -16.69 -19.97
N ASP A 253 -10.09 -15.37 -20.00
CA ASP A 253 -10.52 -14.55 -18.87
C ASP A 253 -11.95 -14.03 -19.01
N VAL A 254 -12.45 -13.75 -20.22
CA VAL A 254 -13.85 -13.38 -20.42
C VAL A 254 -14.70 -14.66 -20.51
N PRO A 255 -15.61 -14.92 -19.55
CA PRO A 255 -16.35 -16.17 -19.53
C PRO A 255 -17.43 -16.17 -20.62
N ASP A 256 -17.16 -16.91 -21.69
CA ASP A 256 -17.97 -17.08 -22.90
C ASP A 256 -18.07 -15.79 -23.74
N LEU A 257 -17.14 -15.66 -24.70
CA LEU A 257 -17.03 -14.50 -25.61
C LEU A 257 -18.26 -14.29 -26.50
N ASP A 258 -19.09 -15.32 -26.73
CA ASP A 258 -20.31 -15.23 -27.53
C ASP A 258 -21.53 -14.79 -26.70
N MET A 259 -21.42 -14.71 -25.36
CA MET A 259 -22.47 -14.15 -24.50
C MET A 259 -22.64 -12.64 -24.70
N GLN A 260 -23.56 -12.29 -25.61
CA GLN A 260 -24.10 -10.94 -25.72
C GLN A 260 -24.57 -10.40 -24.37
N SER A 261 -24.34 -9.10 -24.13
CA SER A 261 -24.60 -8.43 -22.84
C SER A 261 -26.02 -8.70 -22.34
N ARG A 262 -26.14 -9.35 -21.18
CA ARG A 262 -27.42 -9.89 -20.69
C ARG A 262 -28.41 -8.74 -20.35
N PRO A 263 -29.64 -8.74 -20.88
CA PRO A 263 -30.64 -7.71 -20.60
C PRO A 263 -30.87 -7.47 -19.10
N GLY A 264 -30.73 -6.21 -18.68
CA GLY A 264 -30.92 -5.80 -17.28
C GLY A 264 -29.81 -6.22 -16.30
N LEU A 265 -28.78 -6.97 -16.72
CA LEU A 265 -27.67 -7.34 -15.83
C LEU A 265 -26.78 -6.13 -15.52
N VAL A 266 -26.49 -5.95 -14.22
CA VAL A 266 -25.47 -5.03 -13.71
C VAL A 266 -24.20 -5.78 -13.34
N SER A 267 -23.07 -5.41 -13.93
CA SER A 267 -21.75 -5.87 -13.47
C SER A 267 -21.16 -4.85 -12.51
N VAL A 268 -20.90 -5.26 -11.27
CA VAL A 268 -20.14 -4.48 -10.29
C VAL A 268 -18.67 -4.79 -10.48
N CYS A 269 -17.93 -3.90 -11.12
CA CYS A 269 -16.49 -4.02 -11.30
C CYS A 269 -15.74 -3.55 -10.05
N CYS A 270 -14.69 -4.27 -9.68
CA CYS A 270 -13.67 -3.82 -8.73
C CYS A 270 -12.27 -4.10 -9.28
N ALA A 271 -11.38 -3.13 -9.13
CA ALA A 271 -9.94 -3.30 -9.26
C ALA A 271 -9.33 -3.34 -7.85
N THR A 272 -8.63 -4.42 -7.52
CA THR A 272 -8.03 -4.64 -6.18
C THR A 272 -6.61 -5.20 -6.27
N SER A 273 -5.94 -5.27 -5.12
CA SER A 273 -4.52 -5.55 -4.91
C SER A 273 -4.34 -6.53 -3.75
N ASP A 274 -3.27 -7.32 -3.73
CA ASP A 274 -3.01 -8.25 -2.62
C ASP A 274 -2.70 -7.50 -1.30
N ARG A 275 -2.11 -6.30 -1.40
CA ARG A 275 -1.95 -5.35 -0.29
C ARG A 275 -3.30 -4.88 0.28
N ARG A 276 -4.40 -5.05 -0.45
CA ARG A 276 -5.77 -4.67 -0.07
C ARG A 276 -6.63 -5.83 0.48
N ARG A 277 -6.09 -7.05 0.62
CA ARG A 277 -6.81 -8.26 1.09
C ARG A 277 -7.79 -8.04 2.25
N SER A 278 -7.46 -7.20 3.24
CA SER A 278 -8.33 -6.88 4.38
C SER A 278 -9.71 -6.33 3.97
N PHE A 279 -9.80 -5.65 2.83
CA PHE A 279 -11.03 -5.07 2.29
C PHE A 279 -11.88 -6.07 1.49
N HIS A 280 -11.38 -7.26 1.17
CA HIS A 280 -12.09 -8.22 0.32
C HIS A 280 -13.42 -8.72 0.93
N PRO A 281 -13.52 -9.01 2.25
CA PRO A 281 -14.81 -9.29 2.89
C PRO A 281 -15.79 -8.12 2.80
N LEU A 282 -15.31 -6.87 2.92
CA LEU A 282 -16.14 -5.66 2.87
C LEU A 282 -16.71 -5.43 1.47
N LEU A 283 -15.89 -5.60 0.43
CA LEU A 283 -16.32 -5.53 -0.97
C LEU A 283 -17.43 -6.55 -1.27
N TYR A 284 -17.27 -7.80 -0.81
CA TYR A 284 -18.31 -8.83 -0.99
C TYR A 284 -19.56 -8.56 -0.13
N ASP A 285 -19.41 -8.03 1.09
CA ASP A 285 -20.54 -7.69 1.95
C ASP A 285 -21.37 -6.53 1.36
N ASN A 286 -20.71 -5.50 0.81
CA ASN A 286 -21.35 -4.43 0.03
C ASN A 286 -22.15 -4.99 -1.15
N PHE A 287 -21.56 -5.92 -1.93
CA PHE A 287 -22.18 -6.52 -3.10
C PHE A 287 -23.37 -7.44 -2.75
N ARG A 288 -23.19 -8.37 -1.79
CA ARG A 288 -24.23 -9.34 -1.43
C ARG A 288 -25.45 -8.66 -0.80
N LYS A 289 -25.25 -7.53 -0.10
CA LYS A 289 -26.32 -6.71 0.50
C LYS A 289 -27.11 -5.86 -0.51
N GLN A 290 -26.68 -5.72 -1.77
CA GLN A 290 -27.45 -4.92 -2.73
C GLN A 290 -28.85 -5.53 -2.99
N THR A 291 -29.85 -4.67 -3.17
CA THR A 291 -31.25 -5.02 -3.47
C THR A 291 -31.49 -5.35 -4.95
N HIS A 292 -30.62 -4.86 -5.84
CA HIS A 292 -30.82 -4.93 -7.28
C HIS A 292 -30.40 -6.28 -7.87
N GLU A 293 -31.31 -6.94 -8.58
CA GLU A 293 -31.06 -8.14 -9.37
C GLU A 293 -31.63 -7.98 -10.79
N PRO A 294 -31.02 -8.61 -11.83
CA PRO A 294 -29.84 -9.47 -11.75
C PRO A 294 -28.52 -8.67 -11.66
N ARG A 295 -27.58 -9.12 -10.83
CA ARG A 295 -26.21 -8.56 -10.76
C ARG A 295 -25.10 -9.62 -10.69
N GLU A 296 -23.89 -9.20 -11.06
CA GLU A 296 -22.63 -9.94 -10.88
C GLU A 296 -21.54 -9.04 -10.28
N LEU A 297 -20.53 -9.63 -9.64
CA LEU A 297 -19.34 -8.96 -9.09
C LEU A 297 -18.11 -9.40 -9.87
N VAL A 298 -17.46 -8.49 -10.59
CA VAL A 298 -16.25 -8.74 -11.37
C VAL A 298 -15.06 -8.18 -10.61
N VAL A 299 -14.22 -9.06 -10.05
CA VAL A 299 -13.03 -8.67 -9.27
C VAL A 299 -11.78 -8.94 -10.11
N VAL A 300 -11.13 -7.86 -10.55
CA VAL A 300 -9.79 -7.90 -11.15
C VAL A 300 -8.77 -7.61 -10.06
N HIS A 301 -7.96 -8.61 -9.74
CA HIS A 301 -6.99 -8.59 -8.65
C HIS A 301 -5.58 -8.78 -9.21
N THR A 302 -4.69 -7.84 -8.91
CA THR A 302 -3.26 -7.87 -9.26
C THR A 302 -2.38 -8.04 -8.02
N GLY A 303 -1.15 -8.52 -8.21
CA GLY A 303 -0.19 -8.74 -7.14
C GLY A 303 0.62 -10.02 -7.31
N GLU A 304 1.30 -10.44 -6.24
CA GLU A 304 2.11 -11.66 -6.17
C GLU A 304 1.24 -12.91 -5.92
N MET A 305 0.21 -12.79 -5.08
CA MET A 305 -0.59 -13.94 -4.61
C MET A 305 -2.11 -13.73 -4.76
N PRO A 306 -2.88 -14.76 -5.14
CA PRO A 306 -4.34 -14.69 -5.23
C PRO A 306 -5.02 -14.59 -3.86
N SER A 307 -6.12 -13.85 -3.79
CA SER A 307 -7.00 -13.80 -2.63
C SER A 307 -7.73 -15.12 -2.45
N GLU A 308 -7.41 -15.86 -1.38
CA GLU A 308 -8.13 -17.07 -0.98
C GLU A 308 -9.63 -16.80 -0.84
N PHE A 309 -10.00 -15.74 -0.12
CA PHE A 309 -11.40 -15.32 0.06
C PHE A 309 -12.17 -15.17 -1.26
N PHE A 310 -11.61 -14.54 -2.30
CA PHE A 310 -12.31 -14.44 -3.58
C PHE A 310 -12.22 -15.69 -4.46
N ALA A 311 -11.19 -16.53 -4.28
CA ALA A 311 -11.18 -17.86 -4.87
C ALA A 311 -12.28 -18.77 -4.30
N GLU A 312 -12.55 -18.66 -2.99
CA GLU A 312 -13.66 -19.31 -2.28
C GLU A 312 -15.02 -18.75 -2.71
N LYS A 313 -15.22 -17.42 -2.65
CA LYS A 313 -16.52 -16.83 -3.00
C LYS A 313 -16.89 -16.93 -4.49
N ALA A 314 -15.92 -17.10 -5.39
CA ALA A 314 -16.18 -17.44 -6.79
C ALA A 314 -16.62 -18.90 -7.02
N GLN A 315 -16.44 -19.80 -6.03
CA GLN A 315 -16.98 -21.16 -6.04
C GLN A 315 -18.36 -21.22 -5.38
N GLU A 316 -18.57 -20.46 -4.28
CA GLU A 316 -19.84 -20.42 -3.56
C GLU A 316 -20.94 -19.61 -4.26
N ASP A 317 -20.62 -18.42 -4.78
CA ASP A 317 -21.58 -17.50 -5.39
C ASP A 317 -21.26 -17.34 -6.88
N SER A 318 -22.05 -17.98 -7.73
CA SER A 318 -21.90 -17.96 -9.20
C SER A 318 -22.08 -16.58 -9.84
N ARG A 319 -22.44 -15.55 -9.06
CA ARG A 319 -22.42 -14.14 -9.45
C ARG A 319 -21.03 -13.51 -9.30
N VAL A 320 -20.06 -14.16 -8.64
CA VAL A 320 -18.70 -13.63 -8.42
C VAL A 320 -17.74 -14.13 -9.52
N VAL A 321 -17.35 -13.24 -10.41
CA VAL A 321 -16.33 -13.46 -11.45
C VAL A 321 -15.00 -12.93 -10.96
N TYR A 322 -14.25 -13.78 -10.24
CA TYR A 322 -12.90 -13.46 -9.78
C TYR A 322 -11.85 -13.73 -10.88
N ARG A 323 -10.91 -12.80 -11.04
CA ARG A 323 -9.73 -12.92 -11.92
C ARG A 323 -8.50 -12.41 -11.19
N PHE A 324 -7.55 -13.32 -10.96
CA PHE A 324 -6.22 -12.98 -10.48
C PHE A 324 -5.23 -12.90 -11.64
N PHE A 325 -4.47 -11.82 -11.69
CA PHE A 325 -3.40 -11.59 -12.64
C PHE A 325 -2.08 -11.51 -11.87
N PRO A 326 -1.21 -12.53 -11.93
CA PRO A 326 0.10 -12.46 -11.31
C PRO A 326 0.92 -11.36 -12.00
N THR A 327 1.30 -10.36 -11.23
CA THR A 327 2.08 -9.20 -11.66
C THR A 327 3.16 -8.95 -10.62
N THR A 328 4.43 -9.19 -10.95
CA THR A 328 5.57 -8.99 -10.03
C THR A 328 5.67 -7.55 -9.52
N HIS A 329 5.10 -6.61 -10.28
CA HIS A 329 4.96 -5.21 -9.89
C HIS A 329 3.51 -4.79 -10.18
N GLU A 330 2.80 -4.31 -9.16
CA GLU A 330 1.71 -3.36 -9.38
C GLU A 330 2.32 -2.00 -9.75
N ALA A 331 1.64 -1.19 -10.57
CA ALA A 331 2.15 0.11 -10.98
C ALA A 331 2.43 1.00 -9.75
N PRO A 332 3.70 1.28 -9.37
CA PRO A 332 4.01 1.78 -8.03
C PRO A 332 3.32 3.11 -7.72
N GLY A 333 3.03 3.32 -6.45
CA GLY A 333 2.31 4.51 -5.95
C GLY A 333 3.06 5.83 -6.09
N SER A 334 4.20 5.88 -6.79
CA SER A 334 5.00 7.10 -7.00
C SER A 334 6.01 6.92 -8.14
N PRO A 335 6.57 8.00 -8.72
CA PRO A 335 7.82 7.91 -9.45
C PRO A 335 8.95 7.43 -8.53
N ARG A 336 9.72 6.44 -8.98
CA ARG A 336 10.98 6.00 -8.35
C ARG A 336 10.88 5.68 -6.86
N LEU A 337 9.97 4.77 -6.51
CA LEU A 337 10.34 3.75 -5.53
C LEU A 337 10.59 2.45 -6.29
N SER A 338 11.86 2.14 -6.54
CA SER A 338 12.36 0.77 -6.66
C SER A 338 12.05 -0.06 -5.40
N ASP A 339 11.64 0.63 -4.34
CA ASP A 339 11.66 0.17 -2.97
C ASP A 339 10.27 -0.32 -2.55
N GLU A 340 9.22 0.05 -3.31
CA GLU A 340 7.95 -0.66 -3.32
C GLU A 340 8.02 -1.97 -4.13
N GLN A 341 9.09 -2.22 -4.92
CA GLN A 341 9.29 -3.49 -5.64
C GLN A 341 9.77 -4.63 -4.71
N VAL A 342 10.06 -4.32 -3.44
CA VAL A 342 10.47 -5.30 -2.40
C VAL A 342 9.31 -5.74 -1.50
N GLY A 343 8.08 -5.33 -1.83
CA GLY A 343 6.85 -5.73 -1.13
C GLY A 343 6.54 -4.93 0.14
N ASN A 344 7.55 -4.51 0.92
CA ASN A 344 7.37 -3.80 2.19
C ASN A 344 7.66 -2.29 2.09
N PRO A 345 6.65 -1.40 2.10
CA PRO A 345 6.87 0.05 1.99
C PRO A 345 7.53 0.71 3.21
N TRP A 346 7.78 -0.06 4.27
CA TRP A 346 8.57 0.37 5.41
C TRP A 346 10.08 0.32 5.13
N ASP A 347 10.54 -0.44 4.13
CA ASP A 347 11.96 -0.63 3.80
C ASP A 347 12.63 0.65 3.30
N ALA A 348 11.86 1.63 2.83
CA ALA A 348 12.36 2.96 2.43
C ALA A 348 13.20 3.67 3.52
N ILE A 349 13.01 3.33 4.81
CA ILE A 349 13.82 3.85 5.92
C ILE A 349 15.28 3.33 5.95
N ILE A 350 15.54 2.19 5.31
CA ILE A 350 16.83 1.48 5.33
C ILE A 350 17.81 2.12 4.34
N LEU A 351 17.27 2.71 3.27
CA LEU A 351 17.99 3.19 2.10
C LEU A 351 18.72 4.52 2.34
N GLU A 352 19.48 4.96 1.34
CA GLU A 352 20.13 6.27 1.34
C GLU A 352 19.14 7.35 0.87
N ASP A 353 19.35 8.61 1.30
CA ASP A 353 18.55 9.72 0.79
C ASP A 353 18.83 9.94 -0.70
N ASP A 354 17.82 9.80 -1.56
CA ASP A 354 17.99 10.19 -2.96
C ASP A 354 17.94 11.74 -3.09
N PRO A 355 18.99 12.39 -3.61
CA PRO A 355 18.94 13.82 -3.94
C PRO A 355 17.96 14.16 -5.07
N THR A 356 17.39 13.18 -5.80
CA THR A 356 16.34 13.41 -6.80
C THR A 356 14.90 13.43 -6.23
N GLU A 357 14.71 13.10 -4.93
CA GLU A 357 13.45 13.27 -4.17
C GLU A 357 13.14 14.74 -3.80
N ILE A 358 13.24 15.63 -4.79
CA ILE A 358 12.90 17.05 -4.68
C ILE A 358 11.59 17.26 -5.45
N THR A 359 10.46 17.33 -4.71
CA THR A 359 9.13 17.38 -5.32
C THR A 359 8.87 18.76 -5.93
N GLN A 360 8.83 18.88 -7.26
CA GLN A 360 8.69 20.17 -7.95
C GLN A 360 7.37 20.89 -7.61
N TRP A 361 7.42 21.89 -6.72
CA TRP A 361 6.41 22.95 -6.68
C TRP A 361 6.64 23.95 -7.83
N GLY A 362 5.58 24.66 -8.20
CA GLY A 362 5.61 25.89 -9.00
C GLY A 362 5.92 25.76 -10.51
N THR A 363 6.70 24.76 -10.96
CA THR A 363 7.17 24.72 -12.36
C THR A 363 6.08 24.35 -13.37
N LYS A 364 5.27 23.32 -13.07
CA LYS A 364 4.11 22.86 -13.83
C LYS A 364 3.11 22.17 -12.90
N ASP A 365 1.87 22.06 -13.38
CA ASP A 365 0.82 21.22 -12.78
C ASP A 365 1.37 19.83 -12.35
N PRO A 366 1.30 19.49 -11.05
CA PRO A 366 1.88 18.26 -10.52
C PRO A 366 1.15 16.99 -11.00
N TRP A 367 -0.08 17.12 -11.51
CA TRP A 367 -0.84 16.03 -12.11
C TRP A 367 -0.42 15.73 -13.56
N LYS A 368 0.31 16.67 -14.21
CA LYS A 368 0.76 16.50 -15.60
C LYS A 368 2.10 15.78 -15.74
N GLN A 369 2.93 15.72 -14.70
CA GLN A 369 4.18 14.93 -14.69
C GLN A 369 3.94 13.49 -14.23
N GLU A 370 3.23 12.73 -15.05
CA GLU A 370 3.16 11.28 -14.89
C GLU A 370 4.47 10.67 -15.35
N ILE A 371 5.07 9.86 -14.48
CA ILE A 371 6.28 9.11 -14.79
C ILE A 371 5.88 7.66 -15.11
N HIS A 372 6.59 7.09 -16.09
CA HIS A 372 6.39 5.74 -16.61
C HIS A 372 6.50 4.71 -15.47
N ARG A 373 5.65 3.67 -15.51
CA ARG A 373 5.50 2.69 -14.42
C ARG A 373 5.53 1.27 -14.96
N GLU A 374 6.09 0.37 -14.18
CA GLU A 374 6.06 -1.08 -14.44
C GLU A 374 4.88 -1.68 -13.67
N GLY A 375 3.99 -2.41 -14.35
CA GLY A 375 2.78 -2.98 -13.76
C GLY A 375 1.49 -2.39 -14.33
N TRP A 376 0.35 -2.98 -13.95
CA TRP A 376 -0.97 -2.52 -14.42
C TRP A 376 -1.45 -1.32 -13.61
N THR A 377 -1.97 -0.30 -14.29
CA THR A 377 -2.62 0.82 -13.60
C THR A 377 -4.05 0.50 -13.14
N LYS A 378 -4.62 1.22 -12.17
CA LYS A 378 -6.04 1.16 -11.79
C LYS A 378 -6.94 1.44 -12.98
N GLY A 379 -6.54 2.36 -13.86
CA GLY A 379 -7.16 2.58 -15.15
C GLY A 379 -7.24 1.30 -16.00
N LEU A 380 -6.10 0.63 -16.19
CA LEU A 380 -6.00 -0.64 -16.90
C LEU A 380 -6.80 -1.75 -16.22
N LYS A 381 -6.65 -1.95 -14.90
CA LYS A 381 -7.41 -2.91 -14.08
C LYS A 381 -8.93 -2.70 -14.24
N ARG A 382 -9.42 -1.45 -14.18
CA ARG A 382 -10.83 -1.11 -14.42
C ARG A 382 -11.28 -1.41 -15.85
N ASN A 383 -10.46 -1.13 -16.87
CA ASN A 383 -10.79 -1.45 -18.26
C ASN A 383 -10.83 -2.98 -18.50
N VAL A 384 -9.92 -3.75 -17.90
CA VAL A 384 -9.96 -5.23 -17.92
C VAL A 384 -11.23 -5.74 -17.24
N ALA A 385 -11.61 -5.18 -16.08
CA ALA A 385 -12.86 -5.54 -15.39
C ALA A 385 -14.10 -5.27 -16.28
N CYS A 386 -14.12 -4.14 -17.00
CA CYS A 386 -15.19 -3.82 -17.95
C CYS A 386 -15.22 -4.76 -19.17
N SER A 387 -14.08 -5.31 -19.58
CA SER A 387 -14.00 -6.31 -20.65
C SER A 387 -14.48 -7.69 -20.20
N VAL A 388 -14.30 -8.05 -18.91
CA VAL A 388 -14.75 -9.32 -18.31
C VAL A 388 -16.23 -9.28 -17.90
N ALA A 389 -16.76 -8.10 -17.59
CA ALA A 389 -18.18 -7.85 -17.32
C ALA A 389 -19.10 -8.31 -18.46
N ARG A 390 -20.28 -8.83 -18.12
CA ARG A 390 -21.35 -9.28 -19.05
C ARG A 390 -22.62 -8.41 -18.98
N GLY A 391 -22.65 -7.43 -18.09
CA GLY A 391 -23.77 -6.52 -17.89
C GLY A 391 -23.98 -5.52 -19.02
N GLN A 392 -25.22 -5.07 -19.18
CA GLN A 392 -25.56 -3.89 -19.99
C GLN A 392 -25.28 -2.58 -19.25
N VAL A 393 -25.30 -2.64 -17.91
CA VAL A 393 -24.87 -1.57 -17.01
C VAL A 393 -23.65 -2.05 -16.24
N ILE A 394 -22.68 -1.16 -16.04
CA ILE A 394 -21.49 -1.37 -15.23
C ILE A 394 -21.52 -0.36 -14.08
N ALA A 395 -21.26 -0.84 -12.87
CA ALA A 395 -21.01 -0.04 -11.68
C ALA A 395 -19.57 -0.29 -11.20
N HIS A 396 -18.92 0.68 -10.57
CA HIS A 396 -17.63 0.46 -9.89
C HIS A 396 -17.82 0.48 -8.39
N PHE A 397 -17.33 -0.56 -7.71
CA PHE A 397 -17.12 -0.54 -6.26
C PHE A 397 -15.61 -0.56 -6.01
N ASP A 398 -15.03 0.54 -5.51
CA ASP A 398 -13.70 0.48 -4.88
C ASP A 398 -13.83 -0.31 -3.55
N ASP A 399 -12.92 -1.25 -3.34
CA ASP A 399 -12.86 -2.23 -2.22
C ASP A 399 -13.01 -1.64 -0.80
N GLY A 400 -12.37 -0.50 -0.54
CA GLY A 400 -12.37 0.19 0.75
C GLY A 400 -13.53 1.16 0.96
N CYS A 401 -14.56 1.12 0.11
CA CYS A 401 -15.73 2.00 0.21
C CYS A 401 -16.96 1.25 0.75
N LEU A 402 -17.95 2.01 1.22
CA LEU A 402 -19.26 1.49 1.64
C LEU A 402 -20.34 1.86 0.62
N TYR A 403 -21.32 0.99 0.42
CA TYR A 403 -22.45 1.20 -0.47
C TYR A 403 -23.74 0.75 0.22
N ALA A 404 -24.71 1.66 0.33
CA ALA A 404 -26.03 1.34 0.86
C ALA A 404 -26.69 0.17 0.09
N PRO A 405 -27.49 -0.70 0.73
CA PRO A 405 -28.18 -1.80 0.06
C PRO A 405 -28.98 -1.41 -1.19
N ASP A 406 -29.58 -0.21 -1.22
CA ASP A 406 -30.42 0.23 -2.35
C ASP A 406 -29.66 1.11 -3.38
N TYR A 407 -28.32 1.17 -3.28
CA TYR A 407 -27.46 2.02 -4.12
C TYR A 407 -27.59 1.67 -5.61
N LEU A 408 -27.35 0.40 -5.99
CA LEU A 408 -27.47 -0.01 -7.39
C LEU A 408 -28.89 0.19 -7.92
N GLY A 409 -29.91 -0.14 -7.13
CA GLY A 409 -31.32 -0.04 -7.52
C GLY A 409 -31.69 1.37 -7.97
N ARG A 410 -31.27 2.38 -7.21
CA ARG A 410 -31.54 3.80 -7.53
C ARG A 410 -30.68 4.31 -8.67
N MET A 411 -29.39 4.01 -8.70
CA MET A 411 -28.49 4.46 -9.76
C MET A 411 -28.88 3.90 -11.13
N VAL A 412 -29.27 2.62 -11.21
CA VAL A 412 -29.78 1.99 -12.43
C VAL A 412 -31.12 2.60 -12.86
N ALA A 413 -32.02 2.89 -11.91
CA ALA A 413 -33.28 3.55 -12.20
C ALA A 413 -33.11 4.97 -12.77
N GLU A 414 -32.03 5.68 -12.44
CA GLU A 414 -31.72 7.01 -13.02
C GLU A 414 -31.15 6.92 -14.44
N LEU A 415 -30.45 5.84 -14.80
CA LEU A 415 -30.09 5.53 -16.21
C LEU A 415 -31.33 5.16 -17.03
N GLY A 416 -32.25 4.37 -16.46
CA GLY A 416 -33.48 3.94 -17.12
C GLY A 416 -34.51 5.06 -17.34
N ARG A 417 -34.42 6.19 -16.62
CA ARG A 417 -35.32 7.35 -16.82
C ARG A 417 -34.94 8.13 -18.08
N GLN A 418 -35.55 7.72 -19.19
CA GLN A 418 -35.77 8.63 -20.32
C GLN A 418 -36.52 9.88 -19.83
N ASN A 419 -36.06 11.07 -20.24
CA ASN A 419 -36.76 12.32 -19.95
C ASN A 419 -37.99 12.45 -20.87
N ALA A 420 -39.07 11.73 -20.50
CA ALA A 420 -40.35 11.71 -21.21
C ALA A 420 -41.01 13.09 -21.36
N VAL A 421 -40.52 14.10 -20.62
CA VAL A 421 -40.85 15.52 -20.79
C VAL A 421 -39.62 16.23 -21.34
N GLY A 422 -39.65 16.60 -22.63
CA GLY A 422 -38.64 17.47 -23.26
C GLY A 422 -37.66 16.81 -24.23
N GLY A 423 -37.68 15.48 -24.41
CA GLY A 423 -36.91 14.80 -25.47
C GLY A 423 -35.39 14.76 -25.26
N ALA A 424 -34.91 15.10 -24.06
CA ALA A 424 -33.49 15.00 -23.72
C ALA A 424 -33.05 13.52 -23.63
N LEU A 425 -31.88 13.21 -24.20
CA LEU A 425 -31.29 11.87 -24.20
C LEU A 425 -31.14 11.34 -22.76
N ALA A 426 -31.46 10.06 -22.58
CA ALA A 426 -31.21 9.35 -21.32
C ALA A 426 -29.72 9.41 -20.95
N PRO A 427 -29.36 9.52 -19.67
CA PRO A 427 -27.97 9.57 -19.25
C PRO A 427 -27.28 8.24 -19.54
N VAL A 428 -26.09 8.29 -20.14
CA VAL A 428 -25.22 7.12 -20.36
C VAL A 428 -24.36 6.82 -19.13
N ALA A 429 -24.19 7.80 -18.23
CA ALA A 429 -23.54 7.65 -16.93
C ALA A 429 -24.22 8.50 -15.85
N VAL A 430 -24.21 8.01 -14.62
CA VAL A 430 -24.68 8.69 -13.41
C VAL A 430 -23.64 8.60 -12.28
N CYS A 431 -23.56 9.67 -11.48
CA CYS A 431 -22.75 9.74 -10.26
C CYS A 431 -23.62 10.33 -9.13
N PRO A 432 -23.44 9.93 -7.85
CA PRO A 432 -24.17 10.52 -6.73
C PRO A 432 -23.67 11.95 -6.47
N ALA A 433 -24.59 12.91 -6.39
CA ALA A 433 -24.32 14.30 -6.03
C ALA A 433 -23.85 14.48 -4.56
N LYS A 434 -24.04 13.45 -3.73
CA LYS A 434 -23.82 13.46 -2.28
C LYS A 434 -23.30 12.10 -1.84
N TRP A 435 -22.17 12.10 -1.14
CA TRP A 435 -21.48 10.91 -0.64
C TRP A 435 -20.70 11.28 0.63
N TYR A 436 -20.17 10.29 1.34
CA TYR A 436 -19.43 10.50 2.58
C TYR A 436 -17.94 10.21 2.43
N THR A 437 -17.06 10.97 3.07
CA THR A 437 -15.73 10.43 3.44
C THR A 437 -15.89 9.64 4.73
N LEU A 438 -15.10 8.56 4.87
CA LEU A 438 -15.04 7.72 6.05
C LEU A 438 -13.57 7.56 6.47
N ASP A 439 -13.21 8.05 7.65
CA ASP A 439 -11.96 7.64 8.28
C ASP A 439 -12.13 6.20 8.76
N ILE A 440 -11.40 5.25 8.18
CA ILE A 440 -11.51 3.83 8.59
C ILE A 440 -10.94 3.63 10.00
N ALA A 441 -9.91 4.38 10.41
CA ALA A 441 -9.25 4.22 11.70
C ALA A 441 -10.12 4.74 12.85
N GLU A 442 -10.61 5.98 12.74
CA GLU A 442 -11.45 6.61 13.78
C GLU A 442 -12.95 6.29 13.62
N THR A 443 -13.37 5.76 12.46
CA THR A 443 -14.78 5.54 12.06
C THR A 443 -15.63 6.81 11.98
N GLU A 444 -15.00 7.96 11.76
CA GLU A 444 -15.67 9.24 11.51
C GLU A 444 -16.21 9.36 10.08
N PHE A 445 -17.37 10.00 9.92
CA PHE A 445 -18.01 10.26 8.64
C PHE A 445 -18.12 11.77 8.37
N ARG A 446 -17.78 12.23 7.17
CA ARG A 446 -18.08 13.61 6.72
C ARG A 446 -18.85 13.61 5.40
N MET A 447 -19.79 14.53 5.26
CA MET A 447 -20.80 14.59 4.20
C MET A 447 -20.38 15.58 3.11
N VAL A 448 -20.04 15.07 1.91
CA VAL A 448 -19.56 15.82 0.74
C VAL A 448 -20.69 16.08 -0.26
N ASP A 449 -21.08 17.34 -0.41
CA ASP A 449 -22.24 17.78 -1.21
C ASP A 449 -21.77 18.44 -2.52
N LEU A 450 -21.61 17.67 -3.59
CA LEU A 450 -21.00 18.11 -4.87
C LEU A 450 -21.81 19.22 -5.59
N LYS A 451 -22.99 19.60 -5.08
CA LYS A 451 -23.79 20.73 -5.54
C LYS A 451 -23.49 22.05 -4.81
N LYS A 452 -22.62 22.04 -3.80
CA LYS A 452 -22.16 23.23 -3.07
C LYS A 452 -20.64 23.37 -3.25
N PRO A 453 -20.10 24.60 -3.35
CA PRO A 453 -18.65 24.81 -3.27
C PRO A 453 -18.10 24.18 -1.99
N GLU A 454 -17.11 23.30 -2.13
CA GLU A 454 -16.32 22.77 -1.03
C GLU A 454 -15.37 23.88 -0.51
N PRO A 455 -15.54 24.39 0.73
CA PRO A 455 -14.77 25.55 1.22
C PRO A 455 -13.25 25.33 1.22
N LEU A 456 -12.79 24.08 1.28
CA LEU A 456 -11.37 23.77 1.22
C LEU A 456 -10.70 24.15 -0.12
N TRP A 457 -11.44 24.32 -1.23
CA TRP A 457 -10.83 24.71 -2.52
C TRP A 457 -10.12 26.07 -2.46
N GLU A 458 -10.66 27.04 -1.70
CA GLU A 458 -10.01 28.34 -1.46
C GLU A 458 -8.67 28.16 -0.74
N SER A 459 -8.62 27.23 0.23
CA SER A 459 -7.41 26.92 1.02
C SER A 459 -6.30 26.24 0.20
N TYR A 460 -6.63 25.67 -0.97
CA TYR A 460 -5.67 25.06 -1.89
C TYR A 460 -5.36 25.93 -3.11
N GLY A 461 -5.78 27.20 -3.12
CA GLY A 461 -5.41 28.17 -4.16
C GLY A 461 -6.02 27.93 -5.53
N ALA A 462 -7.07 27.12 -5.62
CA ALA A 462 -7.87 26.94 -6.82
C ALA A 462 -9.05 27.93 -6.82
N ASP A 463 -9.56 28.31 -8.00
CA ASP A 463 -10.89 28.91 -8.09
C ASP A 463 -11.92 27.89 -7.58
N PRO A 464 -12.74 28.20 -6.56
CA PRO A 464 -13.69 27.24 -6.01
C PRO A 464 -14.71 26.76 -7.04
N LYS A 465 -15.01 27.55 -8.08
CA LYS A 465 -15.93 27.16 -9.14
C LYS A 465 -15.27 26.16 -10.12
N GLU A 466 -14.08 26.44 -10.64
CA GLU A 466 -13.31 25.48 -11.46
C GLU A 466 -13.00 24.20 -10.67
N GLY A 467 -12.62 24.34 -9.39
CA GLY A 467 -12.49 23.22 -8.46
C GLY A 467 -13.75 22.38 -8.43
N GLN A 468 -14.90 22.98 -8.11
CA GLN A 468 -16.18 22.28 -8.03
C GLN A 468 -16.63 21.61 -9.34
N GLU A 469 -16.46 22.28 -10.49
CA GLU A 469 -16.87 21.76 -11.81
C GLU A 469 -16.05 20.53 -12.23
N ASN A 470 -14.76 20.47 -11.86
CA ASN A 470 -13.93 19.28 -12.03
C ASN A 470 -14.27 18.20 -10.98
N ASP A 471 -14.38 18.60 -9.72
CA ASP A 471 -14.59 17.75 -8.55
C ASP A 471 -15.89 16.92 -8.62
N GLN A 472 -16.96 17.47 -9.19
CA GLN A 472 -18.24 16.78 -9.40
C GLN A 472 -18.12 15.42 -10.10
N PHE A 473 -17.06 15.21 -10.90
CA PHE A 473 -16.91 14.04 -11.76
C PHE A 473 -15.54 13.39 -11.63
N ASN A 474 -14.82 13.55 -10.51
CA ASN A 474 -13.44 13.07 -10.34
C ASN A 474 -13.30 11.75 -9.55
N TYR A 475 -14.39 11.03 -9.28
CA TYR A 475 -14.41 9.91 -8.31
C TYR A 475 -15.00 8.60 -8.87
N GLY A 476 -14.15 7.79 -9.50
CA GLY A 476 -14.55 6.54 -10.17
C GLY A 476 -15.19 5.48 -9.27
N PHE A 477 -15.02 5.58 -7.94
CA PHE A 477 -15.65 4.65 -6.98
C PHE A 477 -17.18 4.68 -6.97
N ASN A 478 -17.82 5.64 -7.64
CA ASN A 478 -19.27 5.82 -7.58
C ASN A 478 -19.96 5.97 -8.95
N TYR A 479 -19.27 5.60 -10.03
CA TYR A 479 -19.84 5.66 -11.37
C TYR A 479 -20.74 4.46 -11.64
N VAL A 480 -21.92 4.70 -12.22
CA VAL A 480 -22.77 3.67 -12.81
C VAL A 480 -23.15 4.13 -14.23
N TYR A 481 -22.91 3.30 -15.24
CA TYR A 481 -22.99 3.69 -16.66
C TYR A 481 -23.29 2.51 -17.59
N THR A 482 -23.70 2.77 -18.84
CA THR A 482 -23.99 1.71 -19.83
C THR A 482 -22.71 1.12 -20.44
N ARG A 483 -22.67 -0.18 -20.78
CA ARG A 483 -21.51 -0.80 -21.46
C ARG A 483 -21.06 -0.01 -22.69
N SER A 484 -22.03 0.53 -23.45
CA SER A 484 -21.79 1.40 -24.60
C SER A 484 -21.00 2.68 -24.28
N ALA A 485 -21.14 3.24 -23.08
CA ALA A 485 -20.35 4.38 -22.63
C ALA A 485 -18.86 4.03 -22.54
N TRP A 486 -18.52 2.87 -21.94
CA TRP A 486 -17.12 2.41 -21.87
C TRP A 486 -16.52 2.06 -23.24
N VAL A 487 -17.32 1.51 -24.17
CA VAL A 487 -16.90 1.30 -25.57
C VAL A 487 -16.68 2.64 -26.31
N GLN A 488 -17.44 3.69 -25.95
CA GLN A 488 -17.27 5.05 -26.46
C GLN A 488 -16.08 5.78 -25.83
N GLN A 489 -15.78 5.55 -24.56
CA GLN A 489 -14.67 6.18 -23.84
C GLN A 489 -14.18 5.22 -22.74
N PRO A 490 -12.95 4.67 -22.82
CA PRO A 490 -12.38 3.89 -21.72
C PRO A 490 -11.99 4.78 -20.53
N PHE A 491 -11.67 4.17 -19.39
CA PHE A 491 -10.87 4.86 -18.37
C PHE A 491 -9.47 5.15 -18.92
N PRO A 492 -8.83 6.27 -18.55
CA PRO A 492 -7.44 6.49 -18.91
C PRO A 492 -6.54 5.48 -18.20
N ASP A 493 -5.46 5.04 -18.85
CA ASP A 493 -4.49 4.06 -18.30
C ASP A 493 -3.48 4.77 -17.39
N VAL A 494 -3.97 5.07 -16.18
CA VAL A 494 -3.34 5.96 -15.21
C VAL A 494 -3.64 5.45 -13.80
N GLU A 495 -2.69 5.61 -12.89
CA GLU A 495 -2.85 5.17 -11.48
C GLU A 495 -3.57 6.23 -10.64
N THR A 496 -3.43 7.51 -10.99
CA THR A 496 -3.79 8.66 -10.15
C THR A 496 -5.31 8.84 -9.94
N VAL A 497 -5.84 8.19 -8.92
CA VAL A 497 -7.24 8.32 -8.47
C VAL A 497 -7.54 9.74 -8.00
N GLY A 498 -8.68 10.30 -8.37
CA GLY A 498 -9.16 11.61 -7.86
C GLY A 498 -8.88 12.83 -8.74
N SER A 499 -8.05 12.70 -9.78
CA SER A 499 -7.85 13.76 -10.79
C SER A 499 -8.22 13.30 -12.21
N ARG A 500 -7.83 12.07 -12.58
CA ARG A 500 -8.00 11.54 -13.95
C ARG A 500 -9.11 10.49 -14.11
N ASP A 501 -9.67 9.99 -13.00
CA ASP A 501 -10.97 9.27 -13.00
C ASP A 501 -12.08 10.09 -13.71
N GLY A 502 -11.96 11.43 -13.72
CA GLY A 502 -12.88 12.31 -14.43
C GLY A 502 -12.66 12.44 -15.93
N ASP A 503 -11.53 11.98 -16.50
CA ASP A 503 -11.32 12.04 -17.95
C ASP A 503 -12.23 11.05 -18.69
N PHE A 504 -12.64 9.95 -18.04
CA PHE A 504 -13.73 9.08 -18.50
C PHE A 504 -15.03 9.89 -18.68
N ILE A 505 -15.46 10.62 -17.65
CA ILE A 505 -16.70 11.42 -17.68
C ILE A 505 -16.59 12.63 -18.62
N ARG A 506 -15.44 13.33 -18.63
CA ARG A 506 -15.15 14.44 -19.53
C ARG A 506 -15.14 13.98 -20.99
N GLY A 507 -14.54 12.82 -21.28
CA GLY A 507 -14.54 12.19 -22.60
C GLY A 507 -15.93 11.77 -23.06
N LEU A 508 -16.77 11.20 -22.18
CA LEU A 508 -18.17 10.92 -22.48
C LEU A 508 -18.95 12.19 -22.85
N LYS A 509 -18.85 13.26 -22.05
CA LYS A 509 -19.50 14.55 -22.34
C LYS A 509 -19.00 15.16 -23.66
N GLY A 510 -17.69 15.12 -23.91
CA GLY A 510 -17.08 15.57 -25.16
C GLY A 510 -17.52 14.75 -26.38
N GLY A 511 -17.86 13.47 -26.18
CA GLY A 511 -18.50 12.60 -27.18
C GLY A 511 -20.01 12.77 -27.30
N GLY A 512 -20.63 13.77 -26.67
CA GLY A 512 -22.08 14.00 -26.68
C GLY A 512 -22.88 13.10 -25.73
N GLY A 513 -22.22 12.33 -24.87
CA GLY A 513 -22.85 11.49 -23.86
C GLY A 513 -23.49 12.32 -22.73
N SER A 514 -24.77 12.08 -22.47
CA SER A 514 -25.50 12.68 -21.36
C SER A 514 -25.02 12.09 -20.03
N VAL A 515 -24.60 12.93 -19.07
CA VAL A 515 -24.11 12.50 -17.75
C VAL A 515 -24.81 13.30 -16.65
N LYS A 516 -25.31 12.62 -15.62
CA LYS A 516 -26.19 13.19 -14.60
C LYS A 516 -25.66 12.99 -13.17
N LEU A 517 -25.71 14.06 -12.37
CA LEU A 517 -25.58 13.97 -10.91
C LEU A 517 -26.94 13.62 -10.29
N VAL A 518 -26.97 12.56 -9.49
CA VAL A 518 -28.18 12.05 -8.82
C VAL A 518 -28.25 12.56 -7.38
N ASP A 519 -29.35 13.21 -6.99
CA ASP A 519 -29.55 13.61 -5.60
C ASP A 519 -29.66 12.38 -4.69
N ALA A 520 -28.67 12.19 -3.80
CA ALA A 520 -28.71 11.09 -2.86
C ALA A 520 -29.83 11.29 -1.83
N THR A 521 -30.76 10.34 -1.84
CA THR A 521 -31.72 10.09 -0.76
C THR A 521 -31.04 9.30 0.35
N ALA A 522 -31.65 9.24 1.54
CA ALA A 522 -31.05 8.64 2.74
C ALA A 522 -30.60 7.18 2.57
N ASP A 523 -31.21 6.45 1.64
CA ASP A 523 -30.95 5.03 1.36
C ASP A 523 -30.00 4.80 0.18
N MET A 524 -29.47 5.88 -0.43
CA MET A 524 -28.60 5.85 -1.62
C MET A 524 -27.14 6.21 -1.31
N PHE A 525 -26.78 6.31 -0.02
CA PHE A 525 -25.46 6.80 0.36
C PHE A 525 -24.35 5.78 0.07
N THR A 526 -23.22 6.30 -0.40
CA THR A 526 -21.94 5.61 -0.45
C THR A 526 -20.92 6.40 0.38
N ALA A 527 -19.96 5.70 1.00
CA ALA A 527 -18.85 6.32 1.71
C ALA A 527 -17.52 5.90 1.09
N CYS A 528 -16.71 6.87 0.68
CA CYS A 528 -15.33 6.67 0.32
C CYS A 528 -14.50 6.49 1.60
N GLY A 529 -14.07 5.26 1.89
CA GLY A 529 -13.07 5.02 2.91
C GLY A 529 -11.74 5.66 2.53
N TRP A 530 -11.10 6.31 3.50
CA TRP A 530 -9.72 6.78 3.46
C TRP A 530 -9.04 6.36 4.76
N HIS A 531 -7.73 6.13 4.73
CA HIS A 531 -6.98 5.70 5.90
C HIS A 531 -5.50 6.01 5.79
N ARG A 532 -4.88 6.34 6.94
CA ARG A 532 -3.44 6.59 7.09
C ARG A 532 -2.61 5.32 7.30
N ASP A 533 -3.31 4.21 7.54
CA ASP A 533 -2.79 2.93 8.05
C ASP A 533 -2.66 1.85 6.97
N ALA A 534 -3.03 2.17 5.73
CA ALA A 534 -2.55 1.45 4.56
C ALA A 534 -1.02 1.41 4.63
N THR A 535 -0.43 0.22 4.51
CA THR A 535 0.99 0.12 4.15
C THR A 535 1.26 0.89 2.84
N CYS A 536 0.28 0.90 1.92
CA CYS A 536 0.27 1.64 0.65
C CYS A 536 -0.01 3.17 0.77
N GLY A 537 -0.20 3.70 1.99
CA GLY A 537 -0.32 5.13 2.31
C GLY A 537 -1.38 6.00 1.59
N SER A 538 -2.20 5.43 0.70
CA SER A 538 -3.01 6.21 -0.23
C SER A 538 -4.17 5.40 -0.84
N LYS A 539 -5.02 6.09 -1.61
CA LYS A 539 -5.45 5.51 -2.90
C LYS A 539 -4.27 5.73 -3.84
N ASP A 540 -3.62 4.69 -4.32
CA ASP A 540 -2.89 4.56 -5.59
C ASP A 540 -2.27 5.86 -6.23
N VAL A 541 -1.66 6.79 -5.49
CA VAL A 541 -1.28 8.12 -6.04
C VAL A 541 0.05 8.67 -5.48
N PRO A 542 0.97 9.19 -6.34
CA PRO A 542 2.28 9.76 -6.02
C PRO A 542 2.52 10.29 -4.60
N ALA A 543 3.50 9.70 -3.91
CA ALA A 543 4.11 10.20 -2.68
C ALA A 543 4.92 11.51 -2.90
N ASN A 544 4.23 12.59 -3.27
CA ASN A 544 4.76 13.95 -3.39
C ASN A 544 4.09 14.89 -2.37
N VAL A 545 4.67 16.07 -2.12
CA VAL A 545 4.15 17.04 -1.11
C VAL A 545 2.67 17.36 -1.28
N ASN A 546 2.19 17.45 -2.53
CA ASN A 546 0.81 17.78 -2.83
C ASN A 546 -0.17 16.67 -2.41
N HIS A 547 0.29 15.46 -2.09
CA HIS A 547 -0.56 14.38 -1.59
C HIS A 547 -0.87 14.46 -0.11
N SER A 548 -0.09 15.19 0.69
CA SER A 548 -0.53 15.56 2.03
C SER A 548 -1.71 16.51 1.98
N GLN A 549 -1.70 17.44 1.02
CA GLN A 549 -2.82 18.33 0.73
C GLN A 549 -4.05 17.54 0.23
N VAL A 550 -3.88 16.54 -0.63
CA VAL A 550 -4.99 15.66 -1.08
C VAL A 550 -5.54 14.78 0.05
N ILE A 551 -4.69 14.21 0.90
CA ILE A 551 -5.11 13.41 2.06
C ILE A 551 -5.81 14.30 3.09
N ASN A 552 -5.28 15.49 3.39
CA ASN A 552 -5.93 16.47 4.27
C ASN A 552 -7.26 16.97 3.67
N PHE A 553 -7.31 17.24 2.37
CA PHE A 553 -8.54 17.60 1.65
C PHE A 553 -9.60 16.51 1.81
N LEU A 554 -9.27 15.24 1.57
CA LEU A 554 -10.20 14.11 1.76
C LEU A 554 -10.57 13.86 3.23
N MET A 555 -9.63 14.03 4.16
CA MET A 555 -9.83 13.85 5.60
C MET A 555 -10.78 14.88 6.19
N PHE A 556 -10.62 16.16 5.83
CA PHE A 556 -11.43 17.25 6.40
C PHE A 556 -12.69 17.58 5.58
N ARG A 557 -12.81 17.02 4.38
CA ARG A 557 -13.83 17.35 3.37
C ARG A 557 -15.26 17.36 3.89
N GLY A 558 -16.07 18.27 3.38
CA GLY A 558 -17.50 18.32 3.66
C GLY A 558 -17.79 18.57 5.14
N THR A 559 -18.93 18.07 5.61
CA THR A 559 -19.46 18.42 6.94
C THR A 559 -19.52 17.21 7.87
N GLU A 560 -18.97 17.34 9.08
CA GLU A 560 -18.96 16.26 10.09
C GLU A 560 -20.36 15.70 10.33
N SER A 561 -20.43 14.36 10.40
CA SER A 561 -21.69 13.65 10.43
C SER A 561 -21.61 12.39 11.29
N LYS A 562 -22.77 11.96 11.79
CA LYS A 562 -22.89 10.62 12.38
C LYS A 562 -22.91 9.59 11.24
N ALA A 563 -22.43 8.37 11.53
CA ALA A 563 -22.55 7.24 10.62
C ALA A 563 -24.00 7.14 10.08
N PRO A 564 -24.22 7.17 8.75
CA PRO A 564 -25.56 7.06 8.19
C PRO A 564 -26.19 5.74 8.61
N ARG A 565 -27.46 5.74 9.01
CA ARG A 565 -28.16 4.53 9.49
C ARG A 565 -28.06 3.36 8.50
N VAL A 566 -28.09 3.65 7.20
CA VAL A 566 -27.97 2.67 6.10
C VAL A 566 -26.56 2.07 5.94
N LEU A 567 -25.54 2.70 6.52
CA LEU A 567 -24.14 2.24 6.54
C LEU A 567 -23.70 1.68 7.91
N GLN A 568 -24.55 1.81 8.93
CA GLN A 568 -24.22 1.45 10.31
C GLN A 568 -23.82 -0.02 10.48
N ASP A 569 -24.43 -0.91 9.68
CA ASP A 569 -24.23 -2.36 9.67
C ASP A 569 -22.86 -2.80 9.11
N PHE A 570 -22.10 -1.88 8.50
CA PHE A 570 -20.73 -2.13 8.04
C PHE A 570 -19.66 -1.68 9.05
N VAL A 571 -20.01 -0.78 9.97
CA VAL A 571 -19.05 -0.19 10.94
C VAL A 571 -18.29 -1.23 11.78
N PRO A 572 -18.86 -2.38 12.20
CA PRO A 572 -18.09 -3.44 12.87
C PRO A 572 -16.94 -3.98 12.01
N MET A 573 -17.18 -4.21 10.72
CA MET A 573 -16.18 -4.72 9.78
C MET A 573 -15.14 -3.65 9.43
N VAL A 574 -15.53 -2.38 9.35
CA VAL A 574 -14.58 -1.26 9.20
C VAL A 574 -13.61 -1.22 10.40
N LYS A 575 -14.09 -1.47 11.62
CA LYS A 575 -13.23 -1.53 12.84
C LYS A 575 -12.33 -2.76 12.87
N GLU A 576 -12.79 -3.90 12.37
CA GLU A 576 -11.97 -5.10 12.19
C GLU A 576 -10.82 -4.83 11.22
N ILE A 577 -11.12 -4.21 10.07
CA ILE A 577 -10.12 -3.82 9.06
C ILE A 577 -9.13 -2.79 9.62
N ALA A 578 -9.60 -1.76 10.33
CA ALA A 578 -8.73 -0.80 11.02
C ALA A 578 -7.79 -1.47 12.02
N SER A 579 -8.30 -2.46 12.78
CA SER A 579 -7.53 -3.24 13.75
C SER A 579 -6.47 -4.12 13.07
N ASP A 580 -6.80 -4.78 11.96
CA ASP A 580 -5.85 -5.56 11.15
C ASP A 580 -4.75 -4.67 10.53
N LEU A 581 -5.11 -3.57 9.87
CA LEU A 581 -4.16 -2.60 9.31
C LEU A 581 -3.20 -2.05 10.37
N LYS A 582 -3.72 -1.64 11.52
CA LYS A 582 -2.92 -1.20 12.68
C LYS A 582 -2.01 -2.33 13.17
N THR A 583 -2.51 -3.56 13.24
CA THR A 583 -1.73 -4.74 13.69
C THR A 583 -0.60 -5.09 12.72
N ARG A 584 -0.82 -4.98 11.40
CA ARG A 584 0.22 -5.15 10.38
C ARG A 584 1.29 -4.06 10.48
N ARG A 585 0.89 -2.78 10.61
CA ARG A 585 1.82 -1.67 10.88
C ARG A 585 2.67 -1.91 12.13
N GLU A 586 2.05 -2.27 13.25
CA GLU A 586 2.76 -2.53 14.52
C GLU A 586 3.63 -3.80 14.47
N ARG A 587 3.38 -4.73 13.53
CA ARG A 587 4.28 -5.83 13.20
C ARG A 587 5.49 -5.33 12.41
N HIS A 588 5.30 -4.72 11.25
CA HIS A 588 6.42 -4.21 10.42
C HIS A 588 7.32 -3.22 11.19
N LEU A 589 6.74 -2.37 12.05
CA LEU A 589 7.49 -1.50 12.97
C LEU A 589 8.36 -2.26 13.97
N ARG A 590 7.88 -3.40 14.47
CA ARG A 590 8.63 -4.28 15.37
C ARG A 590 9.73 -5.02 14.60
N ASP A 591 9.40 -5.57 13.44
CA ASP A 591 10.32 -6.35 12.61
C ASP A 591 11.55 -5.48 12.23
N LEU A 592 11.32 -4.25 11.75
CA LEU A 592 12.37 -3.26 11.51
C LEU A 592 13.19 -2.91 12.77
N VAL A 593 12.53 -2.77 13.92
CA VAL A 593 13.21 -2.46 15.18
C VAL A 593 14.07 -3.63 15.67
N GLU A 594 13.62 -4.86 15.47
CA GLU A 594 14.35 -6.07 15.82
C GLU A 594 15.56 -6.27 14.89
N GLU A 595 15.41 -6.09 13.58
CA GLU A 595 16.50 -6.25 12.62
C GLU A 595 17.51 -5.08 12.62
N HIS A 596 17.05 -3.83 12.71
CA HIS A 596 17.89 -2.64 12.49
C HIS A 596 18.15 -1.78 13.73
N GLY A 597 17.51 -2.09 14.86
CA GLY A 597 17.55 -1.30 16.08
C GLY A 597 16.51 -0.17 16.09
N SER A 598 16.53 0.66 17.13
CA SER A 598 15.55 1.72 17.35
C SER A 598 15.39 2.65 16.13
N LEU A 599 14.17 3.13 15.91
CA LEU A 599 13.83 3.99 14.77
C LEU A 599 12.96 5.18 15.19
N LEU A 600 12.99 6.23 14.38
CA LEU A 600 12.18 7.44 14.55
C LEU A 600 10.94 7.33 13.65
N VAL A 601 9.74 7.31 14.25
CA VAL A 601 8.47 7.40 13.51
C VAL A 601 7.92 8.82 13.54
N CYS A 602 7.23 9.22 12.48
CA CYS A 602 6.39 10.42 12.46
C CYS A 602 5.32 10.35 13.56
N GLY A 603 5.27 11.35 14.43
CA GLY A 603 4.34 11.41 15.56
C GLY A 603 2.85 11.46 15.18
N PHE A 604 2.52 11.77 13.92
CA PHE A 604 1.15 11.97 13.43
C PHE A 604 0.53 10.74 12.73
N CYS A 605 1.36 9.78 12.25
CA CYS A 605 0.88 8.58 11.56
C CYS A 605 1.68 7.30 11.89
N SER A 606 2.64 7.36 12.81
CA SER A 606 3.59 6.28 13.13
C SER A 606 4.39 5.71 11.95
N PHE A 607 4.39 6.35 10.77
CA PHE A 607 5.24 5.94 9.65
C PHE A 607 6.72 6.16 9.99
N ALA A 608 7.57 5.19 9.66
CA ALA A 608 8.98 5.22 10.03
C ALA A 608 9.75 6.18 9.10
N VAL A 609 10.58 7.06 9.67
CA VAL A 609 11.26 8.15 8.93
C VAL A 609 12.77 7.94 8.83
N ALA A 610 13.44 7.63 9.94
CA ALA A 610 14.89 7.46 10.01
C ALA A 610 15.28 6.44 11.07
N LEU A 611 16.23 5.54 10.78
CA LEU A 611 16.80 4.66 11.80
C LEU A 611 17.57 5.49 12.83
N ALA A 612 17.47 5.18 14.13
CA ALA A 612 18.12 6.00 15.17
C ALA A 612 19.64 6.00 15.05
N LYS A 613 20.23 4.96 14.45
CA LYS A 613 21.67 4.90 14.09
C LYS A 613 22.10 5.97 13.07
N ASN A 614 21.16 6.60 12.38
CA ASN A 614 21.41 7.71 11.44
C ASN A 614 21.44 9.08 12.15
N THR A 615 21.16 9.14 13.46
CA THR A 615 21.22 10.40 14.22
C THR A 615 22.66 10.85 14.45
N GLN A 616 22.94 12.14 14.23
CA GLN A 616 24.29 12.70 14.30
C GLN A 616 24.66 13.21 15.70
N GLY A 617 23.76 13.09 16.68
CA GLY A 617 23.97 13.53 18.06
C GLY A 617 22.68 13.72 18.85
N PRO A 618 22.75 14.23 20.09
CA PRO A 618 21.58 14.59 20.87
C PRO A 618 20.82 15.75 20.21
N ALA A 619 19.49 15.81 20.41
CA ALA A 619 18.67 16.88 19.87
C ALA A 619 19.17 18.27 20.32
N ARG A 620 19.55 19.12 19.35
CA ARG A 620 20.13 20.44 19.56
C ARG A 620 19.05 21.53 19.48
N ARG A 621 19.24 22.66 20.17
CA ARG A 621 18.34 23.82 20.02
C ARG A 621 18.75 24.67 18.82
N MET A 622 17.87 24.75 17.84
CA MET A 622 17.95 25.66 16.70
C MET A 622 17.16 26.94 16.99
N LEU A 623 17.71 28.07 16.55
CA LEU A 623 17.03 29.37 16.44
C LEU A 623 16.80 29.64 14.95
N ALA A 624 15.58 30.02 14.57
CA ALA A 624 15.25 30.37 13.19
C ALA A 624 14.33 31.60 13.17
N SER A 625 14.77 32.68 12.52
CA SER A 625 13.97 33.89 12.37
C SER A 625 13.02 33.73 11.19
N MET A 626 11.77 33.35 11.48
CA MET A 626 10.76 32.97 10.49
C MET A 626 9.66 34.03 10.40
N GLN A 627 9.17 34.30 9.20
CA GLN A 627 7.98 35.13 9.04
C GLN A 627 6.78 34.32 9.56
N ALA A 628 6.05 34.90 10.51
CA ALA A 628 4.89 34.25 11.11
C ALA A 628 3.63 34.69 10.36
N THR A 629 2.83 33.73 9.88
CA THR A 629 1.47 33.99 9.41
C THR A 629 0.49 33.80 10.57
N ASP A 630 -0.57 34.60 10.67
CA ASP A 630 -1.63 34.33 11.64
C ASP A 630 -2.29 32.99 11.31
N ALA A 631 -2.24 32.13 12.32
CA ALA A 631 -2.83 30.81 12.37
C ALA A 631 -4.34 30.80 12.01
N TYR A 632 -5.07 31.86 12.36
CA TYR A 632 -6.53 31.92 12.17
C TYR A 632 -6.97 32.54 10.84
N ASP A 633 -6.20 33.47 10.31
CA ASP A 633 -6.59 34.25 9.13
C ASP A 633 -5.87 33.76 7.86
N MET A 634 -4.64 33.24 7.98
CA MET A 634 -3.73 32.90 6.89
C MET A 634 -3.37 34.07 5.93
N THR A 635 -4.07 35.21 5.98
CA THR A 635 -3.79 36.42 5.20
C THR A 635 -2.78 37.37 5.87
N VAL A 636 -2.72 37.37 7.21
CA VAL A 636 -1.89 38.31 7.98
C VAL A 636 -0.50 37.73 8.18
N SER A 637 0.50 38.29 7.49
CA SER A 637 1.92 38.01 7.77
C SER A 637 2.51 39.07 8.70
N TYR A 638 3.05 38.63 9.84
CA TYR A 638 3.77 39.48 10.79
C TYR A 638 5.25 39.66 10.39
N ASP A 639 5.98 40.46 11.15
CA ASP A 639 7.45 40.53 11.10
C ASP A 639 8.12 39.16 11.37
N LYS A 640 9.39 39.01 11.00
CA LYS A 640 10.18 37.84 11.34
C LYS A 640 10.33 37.70 12.86
N GLN A 641 10.01 36.53 13.40
CA GLN A 641 10.14 36.21 14.82
C GLN A 641 11.14 35.07 15.04
N ASP A 642 11.92 35.16 16.11
CA ASP A 642 12.94 34.17 16.48
C ASP A 642 12.30 32.93 17.12
N MET A 643 11.93 32.00 16.26
CA MET A 643 11.37 30.71 16.62
C MET A 643 12.45 29.77 17.17
N LYS A 644 12.06 28.86 18.07
CA LYS A 644 12.95 27.92 18.76
C LYS A 644 12.47 26.50 18.52
N PHE A 645 13.38 25.62 18.13
CA PHE A 645 13.10 24.22 17.85
C PHE A 645 14.21 23.35 18.43
N ASP A 646 13.87 22.37 19.25
CA ASP A 646 14.78 21.28 19.56
C ASP A 646 14.71 20.29 18.38
N VAL A 647 15.81 20.17 17.63
CA VAL A 647 15.89 19.38 16.39
C VAL A 647 16.85 18.20 16.53
N VAL A 648 16.48 17.05 15.99
CA VAL A 648 17.35 15.90 15.79
C VAL A 648 18.01 16.05 14.42
N GLU A 649 19.32 15.97 14.34
CA GLU A 649 20.02 15.86 13.06
C GLU A 649 20.14 14.40 12.63
N VAL A 650 19.77 14.08 11.39
CA VAL A 650 19.98 12.77 10.78
C VAL A 650 20.72 12.87 9.45
N SER A 651 21.56 11.87 9.17
CA SER A 651 22.28 11.70 7.91
C SER A 651 21.46 11.03 6.80
N LYS A 652 20.36 10.37 7.16
CA LYS A 652 19.44 9.65 6.28
C LYS A 652 18.04 9.64 6.88
N ALA A 653 17.03 9.97 6.08
CA ALA A 653 15.62 10.06 6.44
C ALA A 653 14.70 9.59 5.29
N GLY A 654 14.93 8.38 4.75
CA GLY A 654 14.18 7.83 3.61
C GLY A 654 12.66 7.65 3.80
N GLY A 655 12.11 7.86 5.00
CA GLY A 655 10.65 8.01 5.20
C GLY A 655 10.14 9.45 5.24
N ALA A 656 11.00 10.43 4.91
CA ALA A 656 10.65 11.81 4.60
C ALA A 656 10.80 12.09 3.09
N VAL A 657 10.27 13.21 2.60
CA VAL A 657 10.59 13.78 1.28
C VAL A 657 10.76 15.30 1.40
N ALA A 658 11.36 15.93 0.37
CA ALA A 658 11.70 17.35 0.41
C ALA A 658 11.00 18.21 -0.65
N GLU A 659 10.72 19.45 -0.25
CA GLU A 659 9.97 20.44 -1.02
C GLU A 659 10.82 21.14 -2.09
N GLY A 660 10.43 20.99 -3.35
CA GLY A 660 11.13 21.56 -4.51
C GLY A 660 10.77 23.02 -4.77
N GLN A 661 11.73 23.78 -5.32
CA GLN A 661 11.63 25.21 -5.62
C GLN A 661 10.90 26.08 -4.59
N LEU A 662 11.64 26.53 -3.57
CA LEU A 662 11.54 27.94 -3.24
C LEU A 662 11.92 28.74 -4.50
N ALA A 663 11.00 29.60 -4.97
CA ALA A 663 11.37 30.75 -5.77
C ALA A 663 12.46 31.51 -4.99
N ALA A 664 13.58 31.83 -5.66
CA ALA A 664 14.89 32.14 -5.07
C ALA A 664 14.81 32.68 -3.63
N ALA A 665 15.08 31.79 -2.65
CA ALA A 665 14.72 31.99 -1.25
C ALA A 665 15.08 33.41 -0.78
N PRO A 666 14.09 34.23 -0.33
CA PRO A 666 14.26 35.67 -0.12
C PRO A 666 15.56 36.01 0.61
N ALA A 667 16.34 36.95 0.05
CA ALA A 667 17.71 37.19 0.48
C ALA A 667 17.81 37.36 2.01
N GLY A 668 18.54 36.45 2.66
CA GLY A 668 18.53 36.29 4.12
C GLY A 668 17.66 35.14 4.67
N ASN A 669 17.17 34.23 3.83
CA ASN A 669 16.50 32.99 4.24
C ASN A 669 17.38 31.72 4.19
N ALA A 670 18.67 31.83 3.82
CA ALA A 670 19.63 30.72 3.96
C ALA A 670 20.20 30.69 5.38
N TRP A 671 19.98 29.61 6.13
CA TRP A 671 20.35 29.56 7.57
C TRP A 671 21.81 29.19 7.81
N ILE A 672 22.47 28.65 6.78
CA ILE A 672 23.90 28.39 6.70
C ILE A 672 24.36 28.96 5.35
N GLY A 673 25.50 29.64 5.31
CA GLY A 673 26.09 30.12 4.06
C GLY A 673 26.29 28.98 3.06
N ASP A 674 25.97 29.23 1.79
CA ASP A 674 26.11 28.27 0.67
C ASP A 674 25.30 26.96 0.79
N VAL A 675 24.27 26.94 1.64
CA VAL A 675 23.36 25.80 1.83
C VAL A 675 21.93 26.15 1.44
N ALA A 676 21.43 25.50 0.38
CA ALA A 676 20.01 25.49 0.04
C ALA A 676 19.23 24.71 1.11
N THR A 677 18.03 25.19 1.45
CA THR A 677 17.23 24.65 2.56
C THR A 677 15.79 24.44 2.11
N ARG A 678 15.18 23.30 2.49
CA ARG A 678 13.82 22.88 2.09
C ARG A 678 13.00 22.46 3.30
N MET A 679 11.68 22.51 3.21
CA MET A 679 10.84 21.75 4.14
C MET A 679 11.03 20.25 3.93
N ALA A 680 11.04 19.52 5.04
CA ALA A 680 10.96 18.07 5.09
C ALA A 680 9.58 17.68 5.60
N ILE A 681 8.93 16.73 4.92
CA ILE A 681 7.60 16.23 5.25
C ILE A 681 7.62 14.70 5.35
N CYS A 682 6.67 14.10 6.07
CA CYS A 682 6.56 12.65 6.16
C CYS A 682 6.05 12.04 4.85
N ARG A 683 6.68 10.99 4.32
CA ARG A 683 6.29 10.35 3.03
C ARG A 683 4.83 9.86 3.02
N ASN A 684 4.34 9.33 4.14
CA ASN A 684 2.99 8.74 4.27
C ASN A 684 1.84 9.75 4.50
N CYS A 685 2.10 10.91 5.09
CA CYS A 685 1.02 11.86 5.47
C CYS A 685 1.33 13.33 5.17
N GLY A 686 2.55 13.61 4.71
CA GLY A 686 3.19 14.93 4.59
C GLY A 686 2.95 15.93 5.71
N PHE A 687 2.71 15.44 6.93
CA PHE A 687 2.91 16.24 8.13
C PHE A 687 4.35 16.79 8.13
N GLN A 688 4.52 18.08 8.40
CA GLN A 688 5.83 18.72 8.32
C GLN A 688 6.73 18.20 9.44
N LEU A 689 7.89 17.67 9.08
CA LEU A 689 8.82 16.99 9.97
C LEU A 689 9.99 17.88 10.41
N GLY A 690 10.26 18.95 9.67
CA GLY A 690 11.45 19.78 9.85
C GLY A 690 11.97 20.19 8.48
N TRP A 691 13.27 20.01 8.25
CA TRP A 691 13.96 20.59 7.09
C TRP A 691 15.11 19.75 6.54
N ARG A 692 15.33 19.81 5.22
CA ARG A 692 16.47 19.22 4.48
C ARG A 692 17.47 20.33 4.13
N PHE A 693 18.76 20.04 4.25
CA PHE A 693 19.88 20.91 3.94
C PHE A 693 20.70 20.32 2.79
N GLU A 694 20.99 21.15 1.78
CA GLU A 694 21.65 20.77 0.55
C GLU A 694 22.81 21.73 0.27
N LYS A 695 24.04 21.22 0.14
CA LYS A 695 25.19 22.06 -0.22
C LYS A 695 25.10 22.48 -1.69
N GLY A 696 24.99 23.78 -1.95
CA GLY A 696 24.92 24.31 -3.30
C GLY A 696 24.46 25.77 -3.33
N THR A 697 25.10 26.57 -4.19
CA THR A 697 24.77 27.98 -4.39
C THR A 697 23.33 28.13 -4.92
N PRO A 698 22.42 28.85 -4.21
CA PRO A 698 21.05 29.03 -4.67
C PRO A 698 20.98 29.64 -6.07
N GLY A 699 20.24 28.98 -6.98
CA GLY A 699 20.04 29.44 -8.35
C GLY A 699 21.05 28.95 -9.39
N SER A 700 22.03 28.11 -9.04
CA SER A 700 23.03 27.58 -9.99
C SER A 700 22.45 26.66 -11.09
N GLY A 701 21.23 26.12 -10.89
CA GLY A 701 20.60 25.14 -11.78
C GLY A 701 21.21 23.74 -11.73
N GLN A 702 22.30 23.53 -11.00
CA GLN A 702 22.93 22.23 -10.81
C GLN A 702 22.28 21.48 -9.64
N THR A 703 22.10 20.16 -9.78
CA THR A 703 21.69 19.28 -8.68
C THR A 703 22.77 19.32 -7.59
N PRO A 704 22.42 19.55 -6.30
CA PRO A 704 23.41 19.57 -5.23
C PRO A 704 24.07 18.19 -5.07
N SER A 705 25.39 18.17 -4.99
CA SER A 705 26.23 16.96 -4.98
C SER A 705 26.96 16.73 -3.66
N GLY A 706 26.73 17.58 -2.65
CA GLY A 706 27.28 17.41 -1.30
C GLY A 706 26.37 16.58 -0.39
N PRO A 707 26.88 16.08 0.75
CA PRO A 707 26.10 15.30 1.69
C PRO A 707 24.91 16.10 2.22
N VAL A 708 23.73 15.46 2.12
CA VAL A 708 22.47 15.92 2.70
C VAL A 708 22.55 15.79 4.23
N SER A 709 21.89 16.69 4.94
CA SER A 709 21.47 16.46 6.32
C SER A 709 20.05 16.95 6.52
N TRP A 710 19.38 16.41 7.54
CA TRP A 710 18.03 16.85 7.91
C TRP A 710 18.04 17.32 9.36
N ALA A 711 17.46 18.48 9.64
CA ALA A 711 17.13 18.90 11.01
C ALA A 711 15.64 18.71 11.23
N LEU A 712 15.30 17.67 11.98
CA LEU A 712 13.95 17.18 12.15
C LEU A 712 13.42 17.59 13.54
N ILE A 713 12.24 18.23 13.62
CA ILE A 713 11.70 18.83 14.84
C ILE A 713 11.37 17.72 15.85
N ALA A 714 12.10 17.64 16.97
CA ALA A 714 12.07 16.48 17.86
C ALA A 714 10.69 16.16 18.47
N ARG A 715 9.81 17.16 18.61
CA ARG A 715 8.40 16.96 19.03
C ARG A 715 7.62 16.07 18.05
N HIS A 716 7.98 16.11 16.77
CA HIS A 716 7.25 15.45 15.67
C HIS A 716 7.67 13.97 15.50
N PHE A 717 8.47 13.41 16.41
CA PHE A 717 8.99 12.04 16.32
C PHE A 717 8.84 11.24 17.61
N ARG A 718 8.24 10.05 17.49
CA ARG A 718 8.33 9.04 18.56
C ARG A 718 9.50 8.11 18.26
N GLU A 719 10.29 7.75 19.27
CA GLU A 719 11.30 6.70 19.14
C GLU A 719 10.64 5.35 19.42
N ARG A 720 10.72 4.40 18.48
CA ARG A 720 10.34 3.00 18.70
C ARG A 720 11.61 2.21 19.04
N LYS A 721 11.56 1.42 20.12
CA LYS A 721 12.69 0.70 20.73
C LYS A 721 12.42 -0.80 20.81
N LYS A 722 13.47 -1.61 20.98
CA LYS A 722 13.36 -3.07 21.02
C LYS A 722 12.43 -3.56 22.14
N PRO A 723 11.64 -4.63 21.93
CA PRO A 723 10.83 -5.22 23.00
C PRO A 723 11.69 -5.54 24.25
N GLY A 724 11.26 -5.06 25.41
CA GLY A 724 12.01 -5.15 26.66
C GLY A 724 12.81 -3.89 27.03
N GLU A 725 13.15 -3.03 26.08
CA GLU A 725 13.53 -1.65 26.42
C GLU A 725 12.29 -0.93 26.94
N ARG A 726 12.38 -0.33 28.14
CA ARG A 726 11.22 0.18 28.87
C ARG A 726 10.64 1.44 28.21
N MET A 727 9.76 1.22 27.24
CA MET A 727 8.74 2.22 26.90
C MET A 727 7.81 2.42 28.10
N PRO A 728 7.47 3.68 28.45
CA PRO A 728 6.31 3.99 29.27
C PRO A 728 5.05 3.47 28.57
N GLU A 729 4.14 2.87 29.31
CA GLU A 729 2.80 2.57 28.78
C GLU A 729 2.06 3.89 28.50
N GLU A 730 1.31 3.96 27.42
CA GLU A 730 0.57 5.16 27.01
C GLU A 730 -0.69 5.33 27.90
N THR A 731 -0.49 5.73 29.15
CA THR A 731 -1.56 5.75 30.15
C THR A 731 -2.49 6.95 29.93
N GLN A 732 -3.81 6.71 29.88
CA GLN A 732 -4.83 7.77 29.77
C GLN A 732 -5.03 8.55 31.09
N GLN A 733 -3.93 9.01 31.71
CA GLN A 733 -3.99 9.88 32.88
C GLN A 733 -4.37 11.31 32.48
N SER A 734 -5.05 12.03 33.38
CA SER A 734 -5.64 13.31 33.04
C SER A 734 -4.59 14.39 32.76
N ARG A 735 -4.80 15.11 31.65
CA ARG A 735 -3.92 16.13 31.05
C ARG A 735 -3.30 17.12 32.05
N HIS A 736 -4.04 17.46 33.12
CA HIS A 736 -3.70 18.57 34.02
C HIS A 736 -2.93 18.17 35.30
N LYS A 737 -2.65 16.88 35.56
CA LYS A 737 -2.17 16.47 36.88
C LYS A 737 -0.68 16.75 37.10
N GLU A 738 -0.36 17.49 38.17
CA GLU A 738 1.01 17.53 38.72
C GLU A 738 1.32 16.21 39.42
N THR A 739 2.44 15.58 39.05
CA THR A 739 2.90 14.29 39.56
C THR A 739 4.26 14.44 40.25
N SER A 740 4.73 13.40 40.94
CA SER A 740 6.12 13.30 41.41
C SER A 740 7.16 13.48 40.28
N HIS A 741 6.77 13.27 39.02
CA HIS A 741 7.66 13.39 37.87
C HIS A 741 7.78 14.83 37.36
N ASN A 742 6.70 15.63 37.32
CA ASN A 742 6.76 17.03 36.84
C ASN A 742 6.66 18.11 37.93
N LYS A 743 6.41 17.75 39.20
CA LYS A 743 6.39 18.72 40.32
C LYS A 743 7.71 19.47 40.43
N GLY A 744 7.64 20.81 40.36
CA GLY A 744 8.82 21.68 40.35
C GLY A 744 9.75 21.50 39.14
N ARG A 745 9.30 20.84 38.06
CA ARG A 745 10.12 20.56 36.86
C ARG A 745 9.37 20.96 35.60
N SER A 746 9.72 22.13 35.07
CA SER A 746 9.13 22.73 33.86
C SER A 746 9.64 22.12 32.53
N THR A 747 10.54 21.14 32.60
CA THR A 747 11.17 20.47 31.45
C THR A 747 10.71 19.03 31.23
N VAL A 748 9.76 18.51 32.02
CA VAL A 748 9.24 17.13 31.86
C VAL A 748 7.71 17.04 31.92
N CYS A 749 7.15 16.05 31.23
CA CYS A 749 5.71 15.76 31.23
C CYS A 749 5.25 15.05 32.53
N PRO A 750 3.94 14.84 32.77
CA PRO A 750 3.42 14.11 33.93
C PRO A 750 4.00 12.71 34.16
N GLU A 751 4.49 12.05 33.11
CA GLU A 751 5.12 10.72 33.18
C GLU A 751 6.66 10.80 33.31
N GLY A 752 7.25 12.00 33.21
CA GLY A 752 8.67 12.27 33.43
C GLY A 752 9.54 12.37 32.18
N HIS A 753 8.94 12.30 30.99
CA HIS A 753 9.65 12.40 29.71
C HIS A 753 10.08 13.85 29.43
N MET A 754 11.24 14.02 28.81
CA MET A 754 11.76 15.34 28.45
C MET A 754 10.83 16.08 27.48
N LEU A 755 10.46 17.32 27.81
CA LEU A 755 9.74 18.20 26.90
C LEU A 755 10.71 18.86 25.93
N ARG A 756 10.30 18.95 24.66
CA ARG A 756 11.04 19.57 23.58
C ARG A 756 10.40 20.90 23.21
N CYS A 757 11.22 21.94 23.10
CA CYS A 757 10.76 23.25 22.66
C CYS A 757 10.47 23.22 21.16
N PHE A 758 9.30 23.71 20.75
CA PHE A 758 8.92 23.89 19.35
C PHE A 758 8.06 25.15 19.21
N CYS A 759 7.80 25.57 17.97
CA CYS A 759 7.00 26.75 17.66
C CYS A 759 5.77 26.36 16.82
N THR A 760 4.60 26.93 17.14
CA THR A 760 3.35 26.68 16.42
C THR A 760 3.12 27.65 15.25
N GLY A 761 2.29 27.25 14.28
CA GLY A 761 1.93 28.10 13.14
C GLY A 761 3.07 28.35 12.15
N GLN A 762 3.70 27.29 11.65
CA GLN A 762 4.59 27.40 10.50
C GLN A 762 3.75 27.57 9.23
N GLY A 763 3.82 28.75 8.63
CA GLY A 763 2.89 29.25 7.62
C GLY A 763 3.04 28.67 6.21
N ASN A 764 3.08 27.34 6.05
CA ASN A 764 3.05 26.67 4.74
C ASN A 764 1.85 25.70 4.61
N GLY A 765 0.67 26.27 4.32
CA GLY A 765 -0.29 25.68 3.37
C GLY A 765 -0.89 24.28 3.63
N GLY A 766 -1.09 23.83 4.87
CA GLY A 766 -1.86 22.60 5.09
C GLY A 766 -2.05 22.11 6.53
N ALA A 767 -1.09 22.36 7.43
CA ALA A 767 -1.25 21.99 8.83
C ALA A 767 -2.11 23.03 9.57
N LEU A 768 -3.44 22.81 9.60
CA LEU A 768 -4.36 23.69 10.34
C LEU A 768 -3.90 23.83 11.80
N PRO A 769 -3.62 25.06 12.29
CA PRO A 769 -2.93 25.27 13.56
C PRO A 769 -3.79 25.03 14.81
N MET A 770 -5.03 24.57 14.65
CA MET A 770 -5.99 24.32 15.75
C MET A 770 -5.64 23.12 16.64
N TYR A 771 -4.67 22.27 16.26
CA TYR A 771 -4.39 21.01 16.96
C TYR A 771 -3.61 21.14 18.27
N TYR A 772 -2.86 22.22 18.49
CA TYR A 772 -2.02 22.36 19.67
C TYR A 772 -2.75 23.11 20.80
N ILE A 773 -3.24 22.36 21.79
CA ILE A 773 -3.85 22.88 23.02
C ILE A 773 -2.87 22.70 24.17
N CYS A 774 -2.71 23.72 25.03
CA CYS A 774 -1.87 23.62 26.22
C CYS A 774 -2.56 22.83 27.33
N ASP A 775 -2.08 21.62 27.65
CA ASP A 775 -2.60 20.71 28.69
C ASP A 775 -2.57 21.28 30.11
N VAL A 776 -1.97 22.46 30.31
CA VAL A 776 -1.91 23.16 31.60
C VAL A 776 -2.95 24.28 31.74
N CYS A 777 -3.58 24.72 30.65
CA CYS A 777 -4.57 25.81 30.71
C CYS A 777 -5.68 25.79 29.66
N ASP A 778 -5.79 24.73 28.85
CA ASP A 778 -6.83 24.49 27.84
C ASP A 778 -6.96 25.60 26.78
N LYS A 779 -5.91 26.40 26.61
CA LYS A 779 -5.86 27.43 25.56
C LYS A 779 -5.21 26.85 24.31
N PRO A 780 -5.81 27.02 23.12
CA PRO A 780 -5.13 26.75 21.87
C PRO A 780 -3.91 27.68 21.74
N ALA A 781 -2.85 27.16 21.14
CA ALA A 781 -1.66 27.92 20.84
C ALA A 781 -1.92 28.94 19.71
N ARG A 782 -1.28 30.10 19.79
CA ARG A 782 -1.29 31.10 18.72
C ARG A 782 -0.22 30.79 17.67
N GLY A 783 -0.32 31.41 16.50
CA GLY A 783 0.80 31.45 15.56
C GLY A 783 2.07 32.02 16.23
N ALA A 784 3.22 31.45 15.89
CA ALA A 784 4.54 31.74 16.48
C ALA A 784 4.69 31.53 18.00
N GLN A 785 3.77 30.84 18.67
CA GLN A 785 3.89 30.58 20.11
C GLN A 785 4.84 29.40 20.41
N HIS A 786 5.79 29.59 21.33
CA HIS A 786 6.62 28.50 21.83
C HIS A 786 5.81 27.56 22.74
N LEU A 787 5.87 26.27 22.41
CA LEU A 787 5.34 25.15 23.19
C LEU A 787 6.46 24.21 23.62
N TRP A 788 6.19 23.43 24.65
CA TRP A 788 7.10 22.46 25.25
C TRP A 788 6.39 21.12 25.35
N GLY A 789 6.70 20.26 24.39
CA GLY A 789 5.91 19.07 24.11
C GLY A 789 6.64 17.76 24.32
N CYS A 790 5.92 16.74 24.76
CA CYS A 790 6.42 15.38 24.84
C CYS A 790 6.08 14.62 23.56
N SER A 791 7.08 14.06 22.87
CA SER A 791 6.82 13.22 21.69
C SER A 791 6.50 11.75 22.01
N ILE A 792 6.39 11.38 23.29
CA ILE A 792 5.98 10.02 23.72
C ILE A 792 4.49 10.01 24.09
N CYS A 793 4.09 10.85 25.05
CA CYS A 793 2.72 10.90 25.61
C CYS A 793 1.89 12.11 25.12
N ASP A 794 2.35 12.77 24.05
CA ASP A 794 1.72 13.92 23.36
C ASP A 794 1.47 15.21 24.19
N TYR A 795 1.66 15.18 25.52
CA TYR A 795 1.50 16.33 26.43
C TYR A 795 2.24 17.59 25.96
N ASP A 796 1.52 18.71 25.80
CA ASP A 796 2.04 20.01 25.37
C ASP A 796 1.79 21.12 26.40
N MET A 797 2.84 21.85 26.76
CA MET A 797 2.79 22.98 27.70
C MET A 797 3.28 24.27 27.04
N CYS A 798 2.46 25.32 27.02
CA CYS A 798 2.87 26.61 26.46
C CYS A 798 3.86 27.36 27.36
N GLU A 799 4.71 28.21 26.76
CA GLU A 799 5.76 28.94 27.49
C GLU A 799 5.20 29.74 28.70
N GLY A 800 4.01 30.35 28.56
CA GLY A 800 3.35 31.07 29.65
C GLY A 800 2.83 30.21 30.81
N CYS A 801 2.75 28.88 30.63
CA CYS A 801 2.49 27.93 31.71
C CYS A 801 3.78 27.29 32.22
N ARG A 802 4.74 27.03 31.32
CA ARG A 802 6.10 26.59 31.68
C ARG A 802 6.79 27.57 32.61
N ALA A 803 6.77 28.86 32.29
CA ALA A 803 7.37 29.93 33.08
C ALA A 803 6.70 30.12 34.46
N LYS A 804 5.49 29.60 34.67
CA LYS A 804 4.80 29.57 35.98
C LYS A 804 5.14 28.33 36.82
N ARG A 805 5.91 27.38 36.27
CA ARG A 805 6.45 26.21 36.97
C ARG A 805 7.97 26.33 37.26
N ILE A 806 8.54 27.52 37.01
CA ILE A 806 9.92 27.91 37.33
C ILE A 806 9.86 28.89 38.49
#